data_AF-A0A1F8XT11-F1
#
_entry.id   AF-A0A1F8XT11-F1
#
_cell.length_a   1.000
_cell.length_b   1.000
_cell.length_c   1.000
_cell.angle_alpha   90.00
_cell.angle_beta   90.00
_cell.angle_gamma   90.00
#
_symmetry.space_group_name_H-M   'P 1'
#
loop_
_entity.id
_entity.type
_entity.pdbx_description
1 polymer ?
#
loop_
_entity_poly.entity_id
_entity_poly.type
_entity_poly.pdbx_seq_one_letter_code
_entity_poly.pdbx_strand_id
1 'polypeptide(L)'
;MKEKQGNLAKVGLPQLLHLIYRKGDQAAALDIVREPVKKRFFFKDGVPAGASSNILNEVLGRLLMQEGIISQKDYETSLEVVLKEKKKHGEVLISMGLLTTEQLDAFLVLQLKRRLLRIFGWNEGAYRYTRIDSVPQEITHPSLHPASLILEGVSLGFYPAPRLKADIKGLIDKPFKAAPDTGAYPLDAFNLNLQEKRFLSSFDGAKTLKEAVESSDLLRHRALSLALSFIITGLVKGPSALPEPEFFEEEARDKAPLAGGPGGETKLNAELLFMRAKSALVGGDYATAERMFREITDLNPVEGEYWAYLGWALYNVNPEAPEEAEKIIKDAIDLNNDLDSAWHFLGEVMLASGKKAQAASAFKTALQKNPWLSSASAELKRLELASIEPAYADSDARDRYTVYYGLKDDPFRDVPQRPSFAPSSRDELLDAIKRSVLRKSGPLFISGGKGSGKTSFVIDLLRRLSDEKVLIATVLKPPSRELDLIKAINAEVGAASDAASVKEQLLGFGMRVSQNKIQGGHTLIIIDESDRLSAGCIKLLQYLSRLKTLQIMLVGEPSFLERLSSPEFGELKDRLKTVHELKPFTEEETGEYIKSRLDALKTEDVYEFSQDEVKDIHSASNGAPSLINKKAAERLFASLAKGLQKDEGPEGAVPETASGLETGEGKAPEEPQVEAFSFESAPFSFDAPSLKEGPMTRDAVLEEKETAPVASPLEGEAKEDGPLTGPLETEPGLTGNEIAIEGPQASAPQLTHPAPAPAATSARAGHTAPAEALKRASPLQKTEEAPPEKPGKSVGRRLTVWIILMIIAGLAIGSAIGIVWLRKDKAGESVPQVVDERSLIPQGPSPIEASAPIDPSAPLDASVPLR
;
A
#
# COMPACT_ATOMS: atom_id res chain seq x y z
N MET A 1 27.84 21.82 -19.90
CA MET A 1 27.07 22.01 -18.64
C MET A 1 27.20 20.85 -17.62
N LYS A 2 28.04 19.81 -17.83
CA LYS A 2 28.15 18.62 -16.95
C LYS A 2 29.21 18.71 -15.83
N GLU A 3 29.99 19.79 -15.75
CA GLU A 3 31.26 19.81 -14.98
C GLU A 3 31.18 20.32 -13.53
N LYS A 4 29.99 20.66 -12.98
CA LYS A 4 29.86 21.13 -11.58
C LYS A 4 28.62 20.56 -10.88
N GLN A 5 28.63 19.27 -10.56
CA GLN A 5 27.55 18.62 -9.84
C GLN A 5 28.08 17.45 -8.99
N GLY A 6 27.59 17.35 -7.75
CA GLY A 6 27.92 16.26 -6.83
C GLY A 6 27.08 15.01 -7.10
N ASN A 7 27.51 13.86 -6.56
CA ASN A 7 26.81 12.58 -6.74
C ASN A 7 26.14 12.13 -5.42
N LEU A 8 24.82 11.95 -5.46
CA LEU A 8 24.00 11.54 -4.31
C LEU A 8 24.33 10.11 -3.82
N ALA A 9 24.84 9.24 -4.69
CA ALA A 9 25.29 7.90 -4.33
C ALA A 9 26.48 7.94 -3.35
N LYS A 10 27.38 8.94 -3.50
CA LYS A 10 28.58 9.08 -2.67
C LYS A 10 28.29 9.69 -1.31
N VAL A 11 27.46 10.74 -1.27
CA VAL A 11 27.25 11.55 -0.05
C VAL A 11 25.98 11.16 0.69
N GLY A 12 24.90 10.93 -0.06
CA GLY A 12 23.57 10.69 0.50
C GLY A 12 22.92 11.94 1.08
N LEU A 13 21.58 11.96 1.08
CA LEU A 13 20.83 13.09 1.63
C LEU A 13 21.06 13.32 3.14
N PRO A 14 21.17 12.28 4.01
CA PRO A 14 21.42 12.52 5.44
C PRO A 14 22.67 13.37 5.71
N GLN A 15 23.76 13.08 5.01
CA GLN A 15 25.02 13.81 5.14
C GLN A 15 24.92 15.21 4.52
N LEU A 16 24.25 15.36 3.38
CA LEU A 16 24.02 16.69 2.78
C LEU A 16 23.22 17.60 3.72
N LEU A 17 22.14 17.10 4.33
CA LEU A 17 21.37 17.85 5.33
C LEU A 17 22.23 18.26 6.53
N HIS A 18 23.12 17.36 6.96
CA HIS A 18 24.06 17.65 8.03
C HIS A 18 25.03 18.80 7.65
N LEU A 19 25.63 18.74 6.47
CA LEU A 19 26.58 19.73 5.97
C LEU A 19 25.94 21.10 5.79
N ILE A 20 24.75 21.15 5.18
CA ILE A 20 23.97 22.39 4.97
C ILE A 20 23.64 23.05 6.32
N TYR A 21 23.21 22.25 7.30
CA TYR A 21 22.90 22.75 8.63
C TYR A 21 24.14 23.28 9.37
N ARG A 22 25.28 22.59 9.28
CA ARG A 22 26.55 23.07 9.86
C ARG A 22 27.05 24.36 9.22
N LYS A 23 26.82 24.51 7.91
CA LYS A 23 27.22 25.72 7.19
C LYS A 23 26.42 26.94 7.63
N GLY A 24 25.13 26.76 7.90
CA GLY A 24 24.29 27.81 8.50
C GLY A 24 24.08 29.04 7.60
N ASP A 25 24.16 28.86 6.27
CA ASP A 25 23.85 29.94 5.33
C ASP A 25 22.42 30.46 5.58
N GLN A 26 22.26 31.78 5.62
CA GLN A 26 20.97 32.43 5.87
C GLN A 26 19.89 32.00 4.88
N ALA A 27 20.26 31.80 3.61
CA ALA A 27 19.40 31.27 2.57
C ALA A 27 20.20 30.43 1.57
N ALA A 28 19.69 29.25 1.25
CA ALA A 28 20.31 28.34 0.29
C ALA A 28 19.29 27.50 -0.48
N ALA A 29 19.71 26.98 -1.63
CA ALA A 29 18.97 26.03 -2.45
C ALA A 29 19.81 24.77 -2.69
N LEU A 30 19.16 23.60 -2.60
CA LEU A 30 19.71 22.31 -2.99
C LEU A 30 18.87 21.76 -4.15
N ASP A 31 19.48 21.69 -5.33
CA ASP A 31 18.92 21.04 -6.49
C ASP A 31 19.35 19.56 -6.50
N ILE A 32 18.39 18.65 -6.65
CA ILE A 32 18.61 17.21 -6.78
C ILE A 32 17.94 16.74 -8.06
N VAL A 33 18.69 16.06 -8.91
CA VAL A 33 18.28 15.61 -10.23
C VAL A 33 18.50 14.11 -10.37
N ARG A 34 17.41 13.39 -10.66
CA ARG A 34 17.42 12.02 -11.16
C ARG A 34 16.44 11.98 -12.31
N GLU A 35 16.91 12.17 -13.54
CA GLU A 35 16.06 12.40 -14.71
C GLU A 35 14.95 11.34 -14.82
N PRO A 36 13.70 11.75 -15.10
CA PRO A 36 13.23 13.12 -15.37
C PRO A 36 12.97 13.99 -14.11
N VAL A 37 13.12 13.41 -12.91
CA VAL A 37 12.75 14.06 -11.65
C VAL A 37 13.75 15.14 -11.27
N LYS A 38 13.24 16.36 -11.03
CA LYS A 38 14.01 17.52 -10.58
C LYS A 38 13.36 18.12 -9.33
N LYS A 39 14.11 18.17 -8.25
CA LYS A 39 13.65 18.71 -6.96
C LYS A 39 14.58 19.80 -6.51
N ARG A 40 14.01 20.92 -6.07
CA ARG A 40 14.73 22.03 -5.46
C ARG A 40 14.22 22.21 -4.03
N PHE A 41 15.12 22.14 -3.07
CA PHE A 41 14.84 22.37 -1.65
C PHE A 41 15.45 23.68 -1.22
N PHE A 42 14.70 24.44 -0.43
CA PHE A 42 15.15 25.72 0.12
C PHE A 42 15.46 25.56 1.61
N PHE A 43 16.52 26.22 2.04
CA PHE A 43 17.00 26.20 3.41
C PHE A 43 17.14 27.62 3.93
N LYS A 44 16.75 27.82 5.19
CA LYS A 44 16.95 29.06 5.93
C LYS A 44 17.74 28.74 7.19
N ASP A 45 18.86 29.42 7.39
CA ASP A 45 19.79 29.17 8.50
C ASP A 45 20.18 27.66 8.59
N GLY A 46 20.37 27.03 7.43
CA GLY A 46 20.67 25.60 7.32
C GLY A 46 19.50 24.64 7.60
N VAL A 47 18.30 25.14 7.92
CA VAL A 47 17.09 24.36 8.19
C VAL A 47 16.19 24.30 6.95
N PRO A 48 15.67 23.12 6.56
CA PRO A 48 14.68 23.00 5.48
C PRO A 48 13.49 23.95 5.71
N ALA A 49 13.27 24.85 4.75
CA ALA A 49 12.22 25.86 4.80
C ALA A 49 11.10 25.57 3.78
N GLY A 50 11.42 24.88 2.68
CA GLY A 50 10.42 24.47 1.69
C GLY A 50 11.01 23.78 0.48
N ALA A 51 10.16 23.49 -0.51
CA ALA A 51 10.58 22.76 -1.72
C ALA A 51 9.70 23.07 -2.93
N SER A 52 10.31 23.10 -4.12
CA SER A 52 9.61 23.03 -5.40
C SER A 52 9.98 21.73 -6.11
N SER A 53 8.98 21.02 -6.62
CA SER A 53 9.18 19.82 -7.44
C SER A 53 8.46 19.97 -8.77
N ASN A 54 9.01 19.34 -9.80
CA ASN A 54 8.33 19.20 -11.07
C ASN A 54 7.22 18.13 -11.09
N ILE A 55 7.07 17.33 -10.02
CA ILE A 55 6.06 16.27 -9.95
C ILE A 55 4.73 16.80 -9.41
N LEU A 56 3.65 16.61 -10.18
CA LEU A 56 2.28 17.04 -9.83
C LEU A 56 1.66 16.27 -8.65
N ASN A 57 2.03 14.99 -8.46
CA ASN A 57 1.53 14.17 -7.36
C ASN A 57 2.02 14.59 -5.95
N GLU A 58 2.83 15.65 -5.85
CA GLU A 58 3.32 16.18 -4.58
C GLU A 58 2.63 17.49 -4.16
N VAL A 59 1.58 17.95 -4.86
CA VAL A 59 0.85 19.19 -4.55
C VAL A 59 0.02 19.07 -3.25
N LEU A 60 -0.23 20.20 -2.58
CA LEU A 60 -0.90 20.23 -1.27
C LEU A 60 -2.31 19.64 -1.33
N GLY A 61 -3.09 19.98 -2.36
CA GLY A 61 -4.45 19.46 -2.53
C GLY A 61 -4.54 17.94 -2.59
N ARG A 62 -3.70 17.31 -3.41
CA ARG A 62 -3.62 15.84 -3.48
C ARG A 62 -3.24 15.23 -2.13
N LEU A 63 -2.30 15.85 -1.39
CA LEU A 63 -1.95 15.39 -0.05
C LEU A 63 -3.16 15.46 0.90
N LEU A 64 -3.88 16.57 0.94
CA LEU A 64 -5.05 16.74 1.81
C LEU A 64 -6.17 15.75 1.48
N MET A 65 -6.39 15.49 0.18
CA MET A 65 -7.36 14.51 -0.28
C MET A 65 -6.95 13.08 0.14
N GLN A 66 -5.67 12.72 -0.01
CA GLN A 66 -5.14 11.43 0.44
C GLN A 66 -5.24 11.23 1.97
N GLU A 67 -5.11 12.30 2.74
CA GLU A 67 -5.29 12.26 4.20
C GLU A 67 -6.77 12.32 4.61
N GLY A 68 -7.71 12.36 3.64
CA GLY A 68 -9.15 12.40 3.87
C GLY A 68 -9.67 13.71 4.46
N ILE A 69 -8.89 14.80 4.35
CA ILE A 69 -9.23 16.11 4.92
C ILE A 69 -10.18 16.89 4.02
N ILE A 70 -10.02 16.75 2.71
CA ILE A 70 -10.89 17.35 1.70
C ILE A 70 -11.40 16.26 0.76
N SER A 71 -12.63 16.40 0.28
CA SER A 71 -13.16 15.51 -0.75
C SER A 71 -12.59 15.85 -2.14
N GLN A 72 -12.79 14.96 -3.12
CA GLN A 72 -12.45 15.26 -4.52
C GLN A 72 -13.18 16.51 -5.02
N LYS A 73 -14.48 16.65 -4.69
CA LYS A 73 -15.28 17.82 -5.08
C LYS A 73 -14.75 19.11 -4.47
N ASP A 74 -14.34 19.07 -3.21
CA ASP A 74 -13.72 20.21 -2.53
C ASP A 74 -12.40 20.60 -3.22
N TYR A 75 -11.60 19.61 -3.61
CA TYR A 75 -10.35 19.85 -4.32
C TYR A 75 -10.59 20.49 -5.70
N GLU A 76 -11.49 19.95 -6.52
CA GLU A 76 -11.85 20.55 -7.82
C GLU A 76 -12.36 21.98 -7.68
N THR A 77 -13.29 22.22 -6.76
CA THR A 77 -13.83 23.57 -6.49
C THR A 77 -12.73 24.52 -6.04
N SER A 78 -11.83 24.07 -5.16
CA SER A 78 -10.72 24.89 -4.69
C SER A 78 -9.73 25.23 -5.82
N LEU A 79 -9.47 24.32 -6.77
CA LEU A 79 -8.63 24.60 -7.94
C LEU A 79 -9.26 25.63 -8.87
N GLU A 80 -10.58 25.56 -9.09
CA GLU A 80 -11.32 26.56 -9.88
C GLU A 80 -11.21 27.97 -9.27
N VAL A 81 -11.35 28.06 -7.95
CA VAL A 81 -11.19 29.34 -7.23
C VAL A 81 -9.74 29.84 -7.29
N VAL A 82 -8.75 28.95 -7.16
CA VAL A 82 -7.33 29.32 -7.34
C VAL A 82 -7.08 29.89 -8.74
N LEU A 83 -7.62 29.27 -9.79
CA LEU A 83 -7.48 29.74 -11.17
C LEU A 83 -8.17 31.09 -11.39
N LYS A 84 -9.36 31.28 -10.81
CA LYS A 84 -10.16 32.50 -10.96
C LYS A 84 -9.60 33.67 -10.16
N GLU A 85 -9.25 33.44 -8.90
CA GLU A 85 -8.83 34.48 -7.95
C GLU A 85 -7.32 34.69 -7.90
N LYS A 86 -6.53 33.80 -8.52
CA LYS A 86 -5.04 33.80 -8.49
C LYS A 86 -4.45 33.83 -7.07
N LYS A 87 -5.19 33.30 -6.09
CA LYS A 87 -4.75 33.15 -4.69
C LYS A 87 -4.00 31.84 -4.48
N LYS A 88 -3.25 31.71 -3.37
CA LYS A 88 -2.59 30.43 -3.05
C LYS A 88 -3.63 29.38 -2.70
N HIS A 89 -3.37 28.12 -3.07
CA HIS A 89 -4.30 27.03 -2.78
C HIS A 89 -4.61 26.88 -1.29
N GLY A 90 -3.61 27.02 -0.41
CA GLY A 90 -3.81 27.02 1.03
C GLY A 90 -4.71 28.15 1.54
N GLU A 91 -4.60 29.35 0.97
CA GLU A 91 -5.46 30.50 1.32
C GLU A 91 -6.91 30.26 0.87
N VAL A 92 -7.09 29.69 -0.32
CA VAL A 92 -8.40 29.30 -0.85
C VAL A 92 -9.05 28.27 0.07
N LEU A 93 -8.32 27.22 0.46
CA LEU A 93 -8.82 26.19 1.37
C LEU A 93 -9.23 26.75 2.75
N ILE A 94 -8.50 27.74 3.27
CA ILE A 94 -8.88 28.47 4.49
C ILE A 94 -10.15 29.30 4.26
N SER A 95 -10.22 30.03 3.15
CA SER A 95 -11.38 30.88 2.82
C SER A 95 -12.67 30.06 2.60
N MET A 96 -12.53 28.82 2.13
CA MET A 96 -13.62 27.86 1.99
C MET A 96 -14.02 27.19 3.32
N GLY A 97 -13.32 27.48 4.42
CA GLY A 97 -13.56 26.88 5.73
C GLY A 97 -13.14 25.41 5.85
N LEU A 98 -12.36 24.90 4.89
CA LEU A 98 -11.91 23.50 4.85
C LEU A 98 -10.67 23.26 5.72
N LEU A 99 -9.88 24.31 5.97
CA LEU A 99 -8.68 24.26 6.80
C LEU A 99 -8.55 25.48 7.70
N THR A 100 -7.90 25.28 8.85
CA THR A 100 -7.34 26.36 9.67
C THR A 100 -5.89 26.65 9.28
N THR A 101 -5.39 27.84 9.63
CA THR A 101 -3.97 28.21 9.41
C THR A 101 -3.01 27.22 10.08
N GLU A 102 -3.32 26.76 11.29
CA GLU A 102 -2.49 25.80 12.03
C GLU A 102 -2.45 24.41 11.35
N GLN A 103 -3.59 23.96 10.80
CA GLN A 103 -3.64 22.71 10.03
C GLN A 103 -2.85 22.84 8.73
N LEU A 104 -3.01 23.95 8.00
CA LEU A 104 -2.26 24.22 6.78
C LEU A 104 -0.76 24.13 7.04
N ASP A 105 -0.27 24.80 8.09
CA ASP A 105 1.12 24.76 8.51
C ASP A 105 1.61 23.33 8.79
N ALA A 106 0.82 22.54 9.52
CA ALA A 106 1.15 21.14 9.81
C ALA A 106 1.25 20.28 8.53
N PHE A 107 0.35 20.47 7.56
CA PHE A 107 0.37 19.74 6.29
C PHE A 107 1.50 20.16 5.38
N LEU A 108 1.88 21.44 5.39
CA LEU A 108 3.04 21.93 4.64
C LEU A 108 4.35 21.35 5.19
N VAL A 109 4.50 21.26 6.52
CA VAL A 109 5.62 20.56 7.16
C VAL A 109 5.63 19.08 6.79
N LEU A 110 4.47 18.41 6.84
CA LEU A 110 4.34 17.00 6.47
C LEU A 110 4.71 16.78 5.00
N GLN A 111 4.26 17.65 4.11
CA GLN A 111 4.58 17.62 2.68
C GLN A 111 6.09 17.73 2.47
N LEU A 112 6.73 18.75 3.04
CA LEU A 112 8.18 18.94 2.96
C LEU A 112 8.95 17.72 3.51
N LYS A 113 8.53 17.20 4.66
CA LYS A 113 9.10 16.02 5.29
C LYS A 113 9.00 14.79 4.39
N ARG A 114 7.83 14.50 3.80
CA ARG A 114 7.63 13.38 2.87
C ARG A 114 8.52 13.50 1.64
N ARG A 115 8.63 14.70 1.05
CA ARG A 115 9.48 14.96 -0.12
C ARG A 115 10.95 14.69 0.17
N LEU A 116 11.44 15.10 1.34
CA LEU A 116 12.83 14.85 1.77
C LEU A 116 13.05 13.36 2.07
N LEU A 117 12.19 12.73 2.86
CA LEU A 117 12.31 11.31 3.23
C LEU A 117 12.31 10.37 2.01
N ARG A 118 11.58 10.71 0.93
CA ARG A 118 11.59 9.93 -0.32
C ARG A 118 12.99 9.85 -0.96
N ILE A 119 13.82 10.87 -0.77
CA ILE A 119 15.17 10.95 -1.35
C ILE A 119 16.20 10.19 -0.50
N PHE A 120 15.90 9.89 0.77
CA PHE A 120 16.79 9.05 1.60
C PHE A 120 17.03 7.66 0.95
N GLY A 121 16.05 7.18 0.17
CA GLY A 121 16.13 5.93 -0.58
C GLY A 121 16.90 6.01 -1.90
N TRP A 122 17.30 7.20 -2.36
CA TRP A 122 17.92 7.37 -3.68
C TRP A 122 19.41 7.01 -3.64
N ASN A 123 19.78 6.00 -4.41
CA ASN A 123 21.16 5.50 -4.54
C ASN A 123 21.88 6.03 -5.78
N GLU A 124 21.26 6.97 -6.50
CA GLU A 124 21.77 7.60 -7.71
C GLU A 124 21.17 9.01 -7.83
N GLY A 125 21.77 9.84 -8.68
CA GLY A 125 21.32 11.21 -8.93
C GLY A 125 22.43 12.24 -8.70
N ALA A 126 22.30 13.38 -9.37
CA ALA A 126 23.18 14.53 -9.21
C ALA A 126 22.59 15.50 -8.19
N TYR A 127 23.43 16.23 -7.47
CA TYR A 127 23.01 17.32 -6.63
C TYR A 127 23.85 18.58 -6.87
N ARG A 128 23.28 19.74 -6.55
CA ARG A 128 23.96 21.03 -6.60
C ARG A 128 23.49 21.91 -5.45
N TYR A 129 24.45 22.46 -4.70
CA TYR A 129 24.18 23.42 -3.64
C TYR A 129 24.48 24.84 -4.13
N THR A 130 23.55 25.76 -3.89
CA THR A 130 23.66 27.17 -4.29
C THR A 130 23.28 28.07 -3.13
N ARG A 131 24.13 29.03 -2.79
CA ARG A 131 23.77 30.13 -1.88
C ARG A 131 22.89 31.12 -2.62
N ILE A 132 21.77 31.54 -2.00
CA ILE A 132 20.81 32.48 -2.58
C ILE A 132 20.63 33.68 -1.66
N ASP A 133 20.13 34.79 -2.18
CA ASP A 133 19.97 36.02 -1.39
C ASP A 133 18.86 35.91 -0.34
N SER A 134 17.76 35.25 -0.70
CA SER A 134 16.64 35.03 0.20
C SER A 134 15.85 33.79 -0.19
N VAL A 135 15.23 33.13 0.79
CA VAL A 135 14.25 32.07 0.54
C VAL A 135 12.94 32.72 0.07
N PRO A 136 12.32 32.23 -1.01
CA PRO A 136 11.00 32.72 -1.43
C PRO A 136 9.99 32.64 -0.28
N GLN A 137 9.41 33.78 0.11
CA GLN A 137 8.43 33.83 1.20
C GLN A 137 7.21 32.93 0.92
N GLU A 138 6.88 32.74 -0.36
CA GLU A 138 5.79 31.88 -0.83
C GLU A 138 5.94 30.40 -0.46
N ILE A 139 7.17 29.94 -0.19
CA ILE A 139 7.50 28.53 0.02
C ILE A 139 8.03 28.30 1.46
N THR A 140 8.01 29.33 2.31
CA THR A 140 8.53 29.23 3.68
C THR A 140 7.48 28.59 4.61
N HIS A 141 7.83 27.48 5.22
CA HIS A 141 6.97 26.70 6.12
C HIS A 141 7.60 26.61 7.53
N PRO A 142 6.83 26.17 8.55
CA PRO A 142 7.39 25.93 9.88
C PRO A 142 8.61 25.00 9.86
N SER A 143 9.55 25.23 10.77
CA SER A 143 10.89 24.63 10.72
C SER A 143 10.88 23.11 10.91
N LEU A 144 11.43 22.37 9.94
CA LEU A 144 11.71 20.94 10.06
C LEU A 144 13.17 20.72 10.47
N HIS A 145 13.42 20.50 11.77
CA HIS A 145 14.80 20.41 12.27
C HIS A 145 15.57 19.21 11.68
N PRO A 146 16.77 19.40 11.09
CA PRO A 146 17.51 18.33 10.42
C PRO A 146 17.86 17.13 11.31
N ALA A 147 18.12 17.33 12.61
CA ALA A 147 18.37 16.23 13.56
C ALA A 147 17.24 15.19 13.54
N SER A 148 16.00 15.64 13.74
CA SER A 148 14.82 14.78 13.71
C SER A 148 14.65 14.10 12.35
N LEU A 149 14.87 14.83 11.26
CA LEU A 149 14.72 14.32 9.91
C LEU A 149 15.76 13.25 9.55
N ILE A 150 17.03 13.47 9.88
CA ILE A 150 18.13 12.52 9.66
C ILE A 150 17.89 11.25 10.47
N LEU A 151 17.60 11.41 11.77
CA LEU A 151 17.36 10.28 12.66
C LEU A 151 16.17 9.45 12.18
N GLU A 152 15.04 10.09 11.90
CA GLU A 152 13.84 9.40 11.42
C GLU A 152 14.08 8.76 10.05
N GLY A 153 14.69 9.45 9.10
CA GLY A 153 14.92 8.90 7.76
C GLY A 153 15.83 7.67 7.77
N VAL A 154 16.91 7.70 8.55
CA VAL A 154 17.83 6.55 8.67
C VAL A 154 17.23 5.44 9.55
N SER A 155 16.54 5.79 10.63
CA SER A 155 16.09 4.83 11.64
C SER A 155 14.71 4.23 11.38
N LEU A 156 13.90 4.86 10.55
CA LEU A 156 12.62 4.32 10.09
C LEU A 156 12.77 3.61 8.74
N GLY A 157 14.01 3.39 8.26
CA GLY A 157 14.32 2.57 7.09
C GLY A 157 13.94 3.19 5.75
N PHE A 158 13.75 4.52 5.68
CA PHE A 158 13.80 5.23 4.39
C PHE A 158 15.21 5.17 3.78
N TYR A 159 16.22 4.93 4.61
CA TYR A 159 17.59 4.65 4.18
C TYR A 159 17.76 3.15 3.88
N PRO A 160 18.20 2.76 2.66
CA PRO A 160 18.24 1.36 2.25
C PRO A 160 19.19 0.52 3.11
N ALA A 161 18.75 -0.67 3.54
CA ALA A 161 19.57 -1.57 4.37
C ALA A 161 20.91 -1.97 3.74
N PRO A 162 21.04 -2.23 2.41
CA PRO A 162 22.33 -2.48 1.79
C PRO A 162 23.30 -1.30 1.92
N ARG A 163 22.78 -0.07 1.78
CA ARG A 163 23.55 1.16 1.92
C ARG A 163 23.96 1.41 3.37
N LEU A 164 23.03 1.23 4.31
CA LEU A 164 23.33 1.27 5.76
C LEU A 164 24.49 0.32 6.11
N LYS A 165 24.48 -0.92 5.59
CA LYS A 165 25.57 -1.88 5.80
C LYS A 165 26.87 -1.40 5.18
N ALA A 166 26.84 -0.86 3.96
CA ALA A 166 28.02 -0.35 3.28
C ALA A 166 28.68 0.81 4.06
N ASP A 167 27.88 1.78 4.51
CA ASP A 167 28.38 2.97 5.21
C ASP A 167 28.93 2.64 6.61
N ILE A 168 28.38 1.61 7.28
CA ILE A 168 28.85 1.17 8.60
C ILE A 168 30.03 0.20 8.50
N LYS A 169 30.23 -0.50 7.38
CA LYS A 169 31.23 -1.59 7.24
C LYS A 169 32.63 -1.18 7.72
N GLY A 170 33.10 0.02 7.36
CA GLY A 170 34.42 0.54 7.75
C GLY A 170 34.49 1.13 9.17
N LEU A 171 33.37 1.16 9.90
CA LEU A 171 33.24 1.76 11.23
C LEU A 171 32.98 0.73 12.33
N ILE A 172 32.61 -0.51 11.97
CA ILE A 172 32.07 -1.51 12.90
C ILE A 172 33.04 -1.88 14.03
N ASP A 173 34.33 -1.95 13.75
CA ASP A 173 35.37 -2.35 14.71
C ASP A 173 36.07 -1.14 15.37
N LYS A 174 35.59 0.09 15.13
CA LYS A 174 36.19 1.30 15.69
C LYS A 174 35.49 1.70 17.00
N PRO A 175 36.23 2.21 18.00
CA PRO A 175 35.64 2.76 19.21
C PRO A 175 35.07 4.16 18.95
N PHE A 176 34.05 4.52 19.71
CA PHE A 176 33.35 5.79 19.56
C PHE A 176 32.95 6.37 20.91
N LYS A 177 33.00 7.70 21.02
CA LYS A 177 32.66 8.45 22.24
C LYS A 177 31.49 9.40 21.99
N ALA A 178 30.48 9.36 22.86
CA ALA A 178 29.38 10.30 22.87
C ALA A 178 29.89 11.71 23.14
N ALA A 179 29.40 12.67 22.36
CA ALA A 179 29.82 14.06 22.39
C ALA A 179 28.62 15.03 22.27
N PRO A 180 27.58 14.88 23.12
CA PRO A 180 26.29 15.59 22.97
C PRO A 180 26.42 17.11 23.06
N ASP A 181 27.43 17.62 23.79
CA ASP A 181 27.64 19.06 24.01
C ASP A 181 28.58 19.70 22.99
N THR A 182 29.16 18.92 22.07
CA THR A 182 30.13 19.41 21.07
C THR A 182 29.63 19.26 19.63
N GLY A 183 28.36 18.89 19.46
CA GLY A 183 27.71 18.71 18.17
C GLY A 183 27.10 20.02 17.66
N ALA A 184 26.80 20.07 16.37
CA ALA A 184 26.05 21.17 15.77
C ALA A 184 24.57 21.22 16.26
N TYR A 185 24.09 20.14 16.88
CA TYR A 185 22.68 19.93 17.21
C TYR A 185 22.44 19.88 18.73
N PRO A 186 21.35 20.49 19.22
CA PRO A 186 20.91 20.25 20.59
C PRO A 186 20.34 18.84 20.73
N LEU A 187 20.66 18.13 21.82
CA LEU A 187 20.21 16.74 22.04
C LEU A 187 18.69 16.58 22.02
N ASP A 188 17.96 17.59 22.52
CA ASP A 188 16.49 17.58 22.54
C ASP A 188 15.87 17.58 21.13
N ALA A 189 16.57 18.07 20.10
CA ALA A 189 16.07 18.07 18.72
C ALA A 189 15.94 16.66 18.11
N PHE A 190 16.61 15.65 18.70
CA PHE A 190 16.52 14.27 18.24
C PHE A 190 15.31 13.52 18.78
N ASN A 191 14.62 14.05 19.81
CA ASN A 191 13.47 13.39 20.45
C ASN A 191 13.72 11.93 20.88
N LEU A 192 14.95 11.61 21.32
CA LEU A 192 15.32 10.25 21.70
C LEU A 192 14.48 9.72 22.87
N ASN A 193 14.04 8.47 22.77
CA ASN A 193 13.40 7.76 23.87
C ASN A 193 14.44 7.27 24.91
N LEU A 194 13.99 6.67 26.02
CA LEU A 194 14.88 6.25 27.10
C LEU A 194 15.91 5.18 26.67
N GLN A 195 15.51 4.21 25.83
CA GLN A 195 16.42 3.17 25.34
C GLN A 195 17.47 3.75 24.38
N GLU A 196 17.07 4.69 23.53
CA GLU A 196 17.96 5.36 22.58
C GLU A 196 18.97 6.26 23.28
N LYS A 197 18.56 6.93 24.36
CA LYS A 197 19.48 7.69 25.23
C LYS A 197 20.50 6.78 25.89
N ARG A 198 20.07 5.61 26.41
CA ARG A 198 20.99 4.61 26.97
C ARG A 198 21.98 4.09 25.91
N PHE A 199 21.50 3.85 24.70
CA PHE A 199 22.35 3.44 23.59
C PHE A 199 23.39 4.52 23.24
N LEU A 200 22.99 5.79 23.18
CA LEU A 200 23.94 6.90 23.01
C LEU A 200 24.97 6.94 24.13
N SER A 201 24.56 6.74 25.39
CA SER A 201 25.47 6.69 26.54
C SER A 201 26.42 5.49 26.55
N SER A 202 26.15 4.45 25.74
CA SER A 202 27.02 3.28 25.63
C SER A 202 28.32 3.55 24.85
N PHE A 203 28.37 4.65 24.08
CA PHE A 203 29.57 5.11 23.39
C PHE A 203 30.48 5.87 24.36
N ASP A 204 31.28 5.14 25.13
CA ASP A 204 32.21 5.67 26.14
C ASP A 204 33.61 5.96 25.60
N GLY A 205 33.90 5.55 24.37
CA GLY A 205 35.22 5.63 23.74
C GLY A 205 36.08 4.39 23.93
N ALA A 206 35.64 3.40 24.72
CA ALA A 206 36.31 2.12 24.90
C ALA A 206 35.68 1.02 24.03
N LYS A 207 34.34 0.95 24.03
CA LYS A 207 33.61 -0.06 23.24
C LYS A 207 33.66 0.24 21.74
N THR A 208 33.86 -0.82 20.95
CA THR A 208 33.67 -0.74 19.49
C THR A 208 32.20 -0.55 19.14
N LEU A 209 31.91 -0.04 17.93
CA LEU A 209 30.53 0.06 17.45
C LEU A 209 29.82 -1.31 17.48
N LYS A 210 30.53 -2.38 17.13
CA LYS A 210 30.03 -3.76 17.21
C LYS A 210 29.58 -4.12 18.63
N GLU A 211 30.45 -3.92 19.62
CA GLU A 211 30.16 -4.22 21.03
C GLU A 211 29.01 -3.35 21.58
N ALA A 212 28.96 -2.08 21.21
CA ALA A 212 27.87 -1.18 21.59
C ALA A 212 26.52 -1.67 21.03
N VAL A 213 26.49 -2.10 19.77
CA VAL A 213 25.29 -2.66 19.13
C VAL A 213 24.87 -3.99 19.75
N GLU A 214 25.83 -4.90 19.98
CA GLU A 214 25.59 -6.24 20.55
C GLU A 214 25.16 -6.18 22.03
N SER A 215 25.64 -5.20 22.79
CA SER A 215 25.25 -5.00 24.20
C SER A 215 24.02 -4.12 24.40
N SER A 216 23.39 -3.64 23.32
CA SER A 216 22.19 -2.79 23.41
C SER A 216 20.90 -3.62 23.50
N ASP A 217 19.91 -3.07 24.22
CA ASP A 217 18.53 -3.61 24.24
C ASP A 217 17.75 -3.32 22.95
N LEU A 218 18.38 -2.66 21.97
CA LEU A 218 17.77 -2.28 20.71
C LEU A 218 17.94 -3.39 19.67
N LEU A 219 16.97 -3.47 18.76
CA LEU A 219 17.09 -4.36 17.60
C LEU A 219 18.31 -3.94 16.76
N ARG A 220 19.10 -4.92 16.30
CA ARG A 220 20.39 -4.68 15.61
C ARG A 220 20.29 -3.63 14.50
N HIS A 221 19.28 -3.70 13.63
CA HIS A 221 19.09 -2.70 12.58
C HIS A 221 18.80 -1.30 13.16
N ARG A 222 17.96 -1.18 14.19
CA ARG A 222 17.66 0.10 14.84
C ARG A 222 18.92 0.68 15.50
N ALA A 223 19.70 -0.15 16.18
CA ALA A 223 20.96 0.25 16.79
C ALA A 223 21.96 0.75 15.72
N LEU A 224 22.11 0.03 14.61
CA LEU A 224 22.96 0.42 13.49
C LEU A 224 22.50 1.74 12.85
N SER A 225 21.19 1.90 12.59
CA SER A 225 20.64 3.16 12.07
C SER A 225 20.85 4.35 12.99
N LEU A 226 20.64 4.17 14.30
CA LEU A 226 20.88 5.21 15.30
C LEU A 226 22.35 5.55 15.39
N ALA A 227 23.24 4.55 15.39
CA ALA A 227 24.67 4.75 15.41
C ALA A 227 25.12 5.56 14.18
N LEU A 228 24.70 5.17 12.97
CA LEU A 228 25.00 5.95 11.77
C LEU A 228 24.46 7.38 11.88
N SER A 229 23.23 7.56 12.36
CA SER A 229 22.65 8.90 12.56
C SER A 229 23.46 9.74 13.55
N PHE A 230 23.93 9.14 14.65
CA PHE A 230 24.74 9.83 15.66
C PHE A 230 26.14 10.18 15.14
N ILE A 231 26.73 9.31 14.32
CA ILE A 231 28.03 9.55 13.69
C ILE A 231 27.90 10.66 12.65
N ILE A 232 26.91 10.59 11.75
CA ILE A 232 26.62 11.63 10.74
C ILE A 232 26.40 12.99 11.41
N THR A 233 25.62 13.02 12.49
CA THR A 233 25.29 14.29 13.18
C THR A 233 26.38 14.79 14.12
N GLY A 234 27.43 13.99 14.36
CA GLY A 234 28.52 14.31 15.28
C GLY A 234 28.15 14.19 16.77
N LEU A 235 26.98 13.63 17.10
CA LEU A 235 26.62 13.24 18.47
C LEU A 235 27.57 12.18 19.03
N VAL A 236 28.22 11.42 18.15
CA VAL A 236 29.21 10.40 18.49
C VAL A 236 30.45 10.64 17.62
N LYS A 237 31.63 10.72 18.26
CA LYS A 237 32.93 10.97 17.60
C LYS A 237 33.81 9.73 17.65
N GLY A 238 34.51 9.43 16.55
CA GLY A 238 35.41 8.28 16.42
C GLY A 238 36.85 8.67 16.06
N PRO A 239 37.80 7.71 16.09
CA PRO A 239 39.23 7.96 15.91
C PRO A 239 39.65 8.34 14.48
N SER A 240 38.79 8.12 13.47
CA SER A 240 38.90 8.82 12.19
C SER A 240 37.58 9.53 11.91
N ALA A 241 37.62 10.83 11.61
CA ALA A 241 36.45 11.52 11.07
C ALA A 241 35.93 10.74 9.85
N LEU A 242 34.61 10.66 9.66
CA LEU A 242 34.09 10.34 8.33
C LEU A 242 34.77 11.33 7.38
N PRO A 243 35.36 10.88 6.25
CA PRO A 243 35.92 11.81 5.28
C PRO A 243 34.83 12.83 4.96
N GLU A 244 35.07 14.12 5.22
CA GLU A 244 34.12 15.16 4.86
C GLU A 244 33.98 15.08 3.34
N PRO A 245 32.81 14.68 2.82
CA PRO A 245 32.67 14.45 1.40
C PRO A 245 32.84 15.78 0.67
N GLU A 246 33.38 15.73 -0.54
CA GLU A 246 33.47 16.91 -1.41
C GLU A 246 32.07 17.55 -1.54
N PHE A 247 31.90 18.70 -0.89
CA PHE A 247 30.67 19.46 -0.89
C PHE A 247 30.74 20.42 -2.07
N PHE A 248 30.01 20.11 -3.14
CA PHE A 248 30.05 20.86 -4.39
C PHE A 248 29.20 22.14 -4.28
N GLU A 249 29.88 23.28 -4.28
CA GLU A 249 29.30 24.62 -4.23
C GLU A 249 29.51 25.34 -5.57
N GLU A 250 28.47 26.00 -6.06
CA GLU A 250 28.59 26.90 -7.21
C GLU A 250 28.41 28.35 -6.75
N GLU A 251 29.32 29.24 -7.16
CA GLU A 251 29.14 30.69 -7.00
C GLU A 251 27.94 31.13 -7.85
N ALA A 252 27.03 31.90 -7.23
CA ALA A 252 25.83 32.39 -7.89
C ALA A 252 26.20 33.20 -9.14
N ARG A 253 26.05 32.58 -10.32
CA ARG A 253 25.97 33.31 -11.60
C ARG A 253 24.50 33.45 -11.95
N ASP A 254 24.13 34.72 -12.09
CA ASP A 254 22.84 35.28 -12.52
C ASP A 254 21.69 34.31 -12.80
N LYS A 255 20.63 34.51 -12.03
CA LYS A 255 19.22 34.15 -12.30
C LYS A 255 19.05 32.97 -13.25
N ALA A 256 19.38 31.76 -12.79
CA ALA A 256 18.68 30.59 -13.30
C ALA A 256 17.17 30.86 -13.10
N PRO A 257 16.32 30.66 -14.12
CA PRO A 257 14.91 30.97 -14.00
C PRO A 257 14.38 30.28 -12.75
N LEU A 258 13.76 31.05 -11.86
CA LEU A 258 12.76 30.49 -10.95
C LEU A 258 11.91 29.55 -11.82
N ALA A 259 11.65 28.34 -11.34
CA ALA A 259 10.72 27.41 -11.98
C ALA A 259 9.29 27.97 -11.88
N GLY A 260 9.08 29.12 -12.50
CA GLY A 260 7.94 30.01 -12.54
C GLY A 260 7.93 30.73 -13.90
N GLY A 261 8.24 29.99 -14.97
CA GLY A 261 7.75 30.38 -16.29
C GLY A 261 6.22 30.35 -16.32
N PRO A 262 5.58 30.76 -17.43
CA PRO A 262 4.11 30.86 -17.58
C PRO A 262 3.31 29.58 -17.24
N GLY A 263 3.99 28.45 -16.99
CA GLY A 263 3.42 27.14 -16.72
C GLY A 263 2.81 26.92 -15.32
N GLY A 264 2.72 27.92 -14.44
CA GLY A 264 1.97 27.78 -13.17
C GLY A 264 0.46 27.60 -13.42
N GLU A 265 -0.11 28.48 -14.24
CA GLU A 265 -1.51 28.40 -14.70
C GLU A 265 -1.71 27.17 -15.60
N THR A 266 -0.79 26.88 -16.52
CA THR A 266 -0.88 25.69 -17.39
C THR A 266 -0.84 24.38 -16.59
N LYS A 267 0.01 24.27 -15.55
CA LYS A 267 0.06 23.10 -14.66
C LYS A 267 -1.21 22.94 -13.85
N LEU A 268 -1.76 24.05 -13.34
CA LEU A 268 -2.97 24.02 -12.54
C LEU A 268 -4.21 23.72 -13.39
N ASN A 269 -4.26 24.25 -14.63
CA ASN A 269 -5.27 23.90 -15.63
C ASN A 269 -5.19 22.42 -16.03
N ALA A 270 -3.97 21.92 -16.29
CA ALA A 270 -3.75 20.50 -16.59
C ALA A 270 -4.17 19.61 -15.40
N GLU A 271 -3.90 20.03 -14.16
CA GLU A 271 -4.30 19.32 -12.95
C GLU A 271 -5.83 19.28 -12.78
N LEU A 272 -6.53 20.42 -12.95
CA LEU A 272 -7.99 20.45 -12.88
C LEU A 272 -8.61 19.57 -13.99
N LEU A 273 -8.09 19.67 -15.21
CA LEU A 273 -8.54 18.86 -16.33
C LEU A 273 -8.28 17.37 -16.07
N PHE A 274 -7.12 17.03 -15.47
CA PHE A 274 -6.76 15.67 -15.08
C PHE A 274 -7.73 15.09 -14.03
N MET A 275 -8.11 15.87 -13.02
CA MET A 275 -9.09 15.43 -12.03
C MET A 275 -10.46 15.15 -12.66
N ARG A 276 -10.92 16.03 -13.57
CA ARG A 276 -12.17 15.83 -14.33
C ARG A 276 -12.09 14.61 -15.26
N ALA A 277 -10.98 14.43 -15.96
CA ALA A 277 -10.75 13.28 -16.83
C ALA A 277 -10.75 11.96 -16.04
N LYS A 278 -10.13 11.94 -14.85
CA LYS A 278 -10.20 10.79 -13.93
C LYS A 278 -11.62 10.54 -13.44
N SER A 279 -12.39 11.58 -13.12
CA SER A 279 -13.79 11.43 -12.76
C SER A 279 -14.62 10.83 -13.90
N ALA A 280 -14.35 11.23 -15.15
CA ALA A 280 -14.99 10.66 -16.33
C ALA A 280 -14.63 9.18 -16.53
N LEU A 281 -13.34 8.81 -16.35
CA LEU A 281 -12.92 7.40 -16.35
C LEU A 281 -13.67 6.57 -15.32
N VAL A 282 -13.74 7.04 -14.08
CA VAL A 282 -14.43 6.33 -12.98
C VAL A 282 -15.94 6.24 -13.26
N GLY A 283 -16.52 7.27 -13.89
CA GLY A 283 -17.92 7.29 -14.34
C GLY A 283 -18.21 6.42 -15.56
N GLY A 284 -17.19 5.81 -16.19
CA GLY A 284 -17.32 4.98 -17.39
C GLY A 284 -17.46 5.75 -18.70
N ASP A 285 -17.35 7.09 -18.68
CA ASP A 285 -17.33 7.93 -19.89
C ASP A 285 -15.91 8.00 -20.46
N TYR A 286 -15.48 6.88 -21.05
CA TYR A 286 -14.12 6.71 -21.56
C TYR A 286 -13.81 7.63 -22.74
N ALA A 287 -14.81 7.98 -23.56
CA ALA A 287 -14.63 8.87 -24.70
C ALA A 287 -14.35 10.32 -24.27
N THR A 288 -15.10 10.84 -23.29
CA THR A 288 -14.82 12.16 -22.71
C THR A 288 -13.47 12.16 -22.01
N ALA A 289 -13.15 11.10 -21.26
CA ALA A 289 -11.86 10.96 -20.59
C ALA A 289 -10.69 10.98 -21.59
N GLU A 290 -10.76 10.18 -22.67
CA GLU A 290 -9.74 10.14 -23.73
C GLU A 290 -9.49 11.54 -24.31
N ARG A 291 -10.56 12.25 -24.70
CA ARG A 291 -10.45 13.60 -25.25
C ARG A 291 -9.77 14.57 -24.28
N MET A 292 -10.14 14.53 -23.01
CA MET A 292 -9.50 15.36 -21.98
C MET A 292 -8.03 14.96 -21.79
N PHE A 293 -7.69 13.68 -21.77
CA PHE A 293 -6.28 13.25 -21.64
C PHE A 293 -5.42 13.65 -22.83
N ARG A 294 -5.94 13.63 -24.06
CA ARG A 294 -5.23 14.16 -25.23
C ARG A 294 -4.91 15.65 -25.07
N GLU A 295 -5.91 16.43 -24.65
CA GLU A 295 -5.71 17.86 -24.35
C GLU A 295 -4.68 18.08 -23.23
N ILE A 296 -4.72 17.27 -22.16
CA ILE A 296 -3.75 17.33 -21.06
C ILE A 296 -2.32 17.00 -21.56
N THR A 297 -2.15 15.96 -22.38
CA THR A 297 -0.84 15.59 -22.93
C THR A 297 -0.30 16.63 -23.90
N ASP A 298 -1.16 17.35 -24.63
CA ASP A 298 -0.75 18.49 -25.47
C ASP A 298 -0.30 19.68 -24.62
N LEU A 299 -0.99 19.94 -23.50
CA LEU A 299 -0.63 21.01 -22.57
C LEU A 299 0.68 20.72 -21.81
N ASN A 300 0.95 19.45 -21.48
CA ASN A 300 2.14 19.04 -20.75
C ASN A 300 2.65 17.65 -21.18
N PRO A 301 3.42 17.57 -22.29
CA PRO A 301 3.82 16.30 -22.89
C PRO A 301 4.90 15.55 -22.11
N VAL A 302 5.55 16.19 -21.14
CA VAL A 302 6.64 15.57 -20.35
C VAL A 302 6.15 14.80 -19.13
N GLU A 303 4.85 14.87 -18.81
CA GLU A 303 4.30 14.21 -17.63
C GLU A 303 3.79 12.80 -17.99
N GLY A 304 4.59 11.78 -17.67
CA GLY A 304 4.26 10.39 -17.96
C GLY A 304 2.95 9.92 -17.33
N GLU A 305 2.51 10.47 -16.18
CA GLU A 305 1.23 10.09 -15.57
C GLU A 305 0.07 10.35 -16.55
N TYR A 306 0.10 11.47 -17.27
CA TYR A 306 -0.96 11.82 -18.22
C TYR A 306 -1.04 10.85 -19.40
N TRP A 307 0.12 10.46 -19.94
CA TRP A 307 0.20 9.45 -20.99
C TRP A 307 -0.27 8.06 -20.52
N ALA A 308 0.07 7.65 -19.30
CA ALA A 308 -0.38 6.38 -18.76
C ALA A 308 -1.92 6.31 -18.67
N TYR A 309 -2.56 7.39 -18.19
CA TYR A 309 -4.02 7.46 -18.14
C TYR A 309 -4.67 7.64 -19.53
N LEU A 310 -4.00 8.31 -20.49
CA LEU A 310 -4.45 8.34 -21.88
C LEU A 310 -4.49 6.94 -22.49
N GLY A 311 -3.41 6.17 -22.34
CA GLY A 311 -3.35 4.79 -22.83
C GLY A 311 -4.41 3.91 -22.15
N TRP A 312 -4.64 4.09 -20.85
CA TRP A 312 -5.73 3.41 -20.15
C TRP A 312 -7.13 3.81 -20.66
N ALA A 313 -7.36 5.09 -20.92
CA ALA A 313 -8.61 5.56 -21.52
C ALA A 313 -8.84 4.94 -22.90
N LEU A 314 -7.81 4.94 -23.76
CA LEU A 314 -7.85 4.34 -25.10
C LEU A 314 -8.20 2.85 -25.05
N TYR A 315 -7.55 2.10 -24.15
CA TYR A 315 -7.87 0.69 -23.94
C TYR A 315 -9.34 0.49 -23.55
N ASN A 316 -9.90 1.35 -22.69
CA ASN A 316 -11.31 1.21 -22.28
C ASN A 316 -12.30 1.69 -23.36
N VAL A 317 -11.90 2.60 -24.26
CA VAL A 317 -12.69 2.98 -25.44
C VAL A 317 -12.74 1.84 -26.45
N ASN A 318 -11.60 1.22 -26.74
CA ASN A 318 -11.51 0.10 -27.68
C ASN A 318 -10.66 -1.06 -27.12
N PRO A 319 -11.25 -1.94 -26.30
CA PRO A 319 -10.51 -3.06 -25.70
C PRO A 319 -10.02 -4.11 -26.71
N GLU A 320 -10.53 -4.09 -27.94
CA GLU A 320 -10.25 -5.09 -28.98
C GLU A 320 -9.02 -4.74 -29.84
N ALA A 321 -8.55 -3.49 -29.77
CA ALA A 321 -7.33 -3.02 -30.43
C ALA A 321 -6.35 -2.42 -29.39
N PRO A 322 -5.73 -3.25 -28.53
CA PRO A 322 -4.89 -2.78 -27.43
C PRO A 322 -3.53 -2.22 -27.86
N GLU A 323 -3.14 -2.32 -29.14
CA GLU A 323 -1.78 -2.01 -29.61
C GLU A 323 -1.41 -0.53 -29.42
N GLU A 324 -2.34 0.39 -29.71
CA GLU A 324 -2.13 1.83 -29.53
C GLU A 324 -1.99 2.16 -28.03
N ALA A 325 -2.88 1.60 -27.20
CA ALA A 325 -2.83 1.76 -25.75
C ALA A 325 -1.54 1.20 -25.15
N GLU A 326 -1.12 -0.01 -25.57
CA GLU A 326 0.13 -0.65 -25.14
C GLU A 326 1.33 0.25 -25.44
N LYS A 327 1.39 0.82 -26.66
CA LYS A 327 2.46 1.72 -27.06
C LYS A 327 2.50 2.99 -26.20
N ILE A 328 1.36 3.65 -26.03
CA ILE A 328 1.27 4.90 -25.25
C ILE A 328 1.66 4.65 -23.77
N ILE A 329 1.26 3.52 -23.20
CA ILE A 329 1.64 3.18 -21.82
C ILE A 329 3.15 2.92 -21.72
N LYS A 330 3.77 2.30 -22.72
CA LYS A 330 5.24 2.13 -22.76
C LYS A 330 5.96 3.47 -22.89
N ASP A 331 5.49 4.36 -23.76
CA ASP A 331 6.03 5.72 -23.88
C ASP A 331 5.92 6.47 -22.54
N ALA A 332 4.83 6.26 -21.77
CA ALA A 332 4.66 6.80 -20.42
C ALA A 332 5.69 6.25 -19.42
N ILE A 333 6.02 4.95 -19.50
CA ILE A 333 7.05 4.30 -18.68
C ILE A 333 8.45 4.82 -19.04
N ASP A 334 8.72 5.06 -20.32
CA ASP A 334 9.98 5.64 -20.79
C ASP A 334 10.15 7.09 -20.29
N LEU A 335 9.04 7.85 -20.25
CA LEU A 335 9.03 9.16 -19.62
C LEU A 335 9.29 9.07 -18.12
N ASN A 336 8.64 8.15 -17.40
CA ASN A 336 8.84 7.95 -15.97
C ASN A 336 8.60 6.50 -15.52
N ASN A 337 9.69 5.76 -15.36
CA ASN A 337 9.67 4.36 -14.96
C ASN A 337 9.23 4.14 -13.49
N ASP A 338 9.06 5.19 -12.69
CA ASP A 338 8.58 5.06 -11.31
C ASP A 338 7.05 5.16 -11.18
N LEU A 339 6.32 5.27 -12.30
CA LEU A 339 4.86 5.30 -12.31
C LEU A 339 4.30 3.89 -12.10
N ASP A 340 3.79 3.62 -10.91
CA ASP A 340 3.11 2.38 -10.58
C ASP A 340 1.84 2.17 -11.41
N SER A 341 1.08 3.24 -11.67
CA SER A 341 -0.12 3.18 -12.52
C SER A 341 0.19 2.73 -13.95
N ALA A 342 1.29 3.21 -14.54
CA ALA A 342 1.68 2.84 -15.90
C ALA A 342 2.01 1.33 -15.99
N TRP A 343 2.78 0.81 -15.03
CA TRP A 343 3.06 -0.63 -14.95
C TRP A 343 1.81 -1.47 -14.70
N HIS A 344 0.87 -0.99 -13.89
CA HIS A 344 -0.41 -1.65 -13.66
C HIS A 344 -1.27 -1.70 -14.91
N PHE A 345 -1.47 -0.57 -15.58
CA PHE A 345 -2.22 -0.49 -16.85
C PHE A 345 -1.58 -1.36 -17.93
N LEU A 346 -0.24 -1.38 -18.03
CA LEU A 346 0.45 -2.29 -18.93
C LEU A 346 0.13 -3.76 -18.61
N GLY A 347 0.11 -4.12 -17.31
CA GLY A 347 -0.27 -5.46 -16.87
C GLY A 347 -1.68 -5.86 -17.30
N GLU A 348 -2.66 -4.97 -17.13
CA GLU A 348 -4.05 -5.17 -17.56
C GLU A 348 -4.15 -5.36 -19.09
N VAL A 349 -3.51 -4.48 -19.86
CA VAL A 349 -3.52 -4.54 -21.33
C VAL A 349 -2.84 -5.82 -21.82
N MET A 350 -1.69 -6.19 -21.25
CA MET A 350 -0.98 -7.44 -21.57
C MET A 350 -1.83 -8.67 -21.24
N LEU A 351 -2.57 -8.63 -20.13
CA LEU A 351 -3.45 -9.71 -19.73
C LEU A 351 -4.61 -9.88 -20.72
N ALA A 352 -5.21 -8.77 -21.17
CA ALA A 352 -6.25 -8.78 -22.20
C ALA A 352 -5.74 -9.31 -23.54
N SER A 353 -4.48 -9.06 -23.89
CA SER A 353 -3.81 -9.66 -25.06
C SER A 353 -3.35 -11.11 -24.85
N GLY A 354 -3.70 -11.76 -23.73
CA GLY A 354 -3.33 -13.15 -23.42
C GLY A 354 -1.87 -13.36 -22.97
N LYS A 355 -1.07 -12.29 -22.82
CA LYS A 355 0.36 -12.34 -22.48
C LYS A 355 0.57 -12.47 -20.95
N LYS A 356 0.05 -13.54 -20.34
CA LYS A 356 -0.01 -13.74 -18.87
C LYS A 356 1.33 -13.57 -18.14
N ALA A 357 2.43 -14.09 -18.69
CA ALA A 357 3.76 -13.98 -18.06
C ALA A 357 4.27 -12.53 -18.04
N GLN A 358 4.03 -11.77 -19.12
CA GLN A 358 4.41 -10.36 -19.19
C GLN A 358 3.53 -9.53 -18.25
N ALA A 359 2.23 -9.82 -18.19
CA ALA A 359 1.31 -9.19 -17.25
C ALA A 359 1.75 -9.39 -15.79
N ALA A 360 2.10 -10.62 -15.39
CA ALA A 360 2.60 -10.91 -14.05
C ALA A 360 3.88 -10.12 -13.71
N SER A 361 4.81 -9.99 -14.67
CA SER A 361 6.02 -9.17 -14.51
C SER A 361 5.70 -7.68 -14.31
N ALA A 362 4.75 -7.16 -15.10
CA ALA A 362 4.31 -5.77 -15.01
C ALA A 362 3.63 -5.49 -13.66
N PHE A 363 2.71 -6.35 -13.18
CA PHE A 363 2.09 -6.21 -11.86
C PHE A 363 3.11 -6.30 -10.71
N LYS A 364 4.09 -7.21 -10.80
CA LYS A 364 5.17 -7.29 -9.81
C LYS A 364 6.00 -6.01 -9.78
N THR A 365 6.29 -5.44 -10.94
CA THR A 365 7.00 -4.15 -11.04
C THR A 365 6.15 -3.01 -10.46
N ALA A 366 4.86 -2.97 -10.75
CA ALA A 366 3.93 -2.00 -10.17
C ALA A 366 3.93 -2.07 -8.63
N LEU A 367 3.91 -3.28 -8.04
CA LEU A 367 4.00 -3.48 -6.59
C LEU A 367 5.37 -3.11 -6.00
N GLN A 368 6.46 -3.26 -6.75
CA GLN A 368 7.77 -2.76 -6.34
C GLN A 368 7.81 -1.24 -6.27
N LYS A 369 7.13 -0.55 -7.20
CA LYS A 369 7.01 0.92 -7.20
C LYS A 369 6.05 1.41 -6.13
N ASN A 370 4.89 0.76 -6.00
CA ASN A 370 3.85 1.08 -5.03
C ASN A 370 3.32 -0.19 -4.35
N PRO A 371 3.83 -0.51 -3.14
CA PRO A 371 3.36 -1.67 -2.38
C PRO A 371 1.91 -1.58 -1.85
N TRP A 372 1.24 -0.43 -1.99
CA TRP A 372 -0.17 -0.25 -1.61
C TRP A 372 -1.14 -0.55 -2.74
N LEU A 373 -0.64 -0.88 -3.94
CA LEU A 373 -1.47 -1.10 -5.12
C LEU A 373 -2.17 -2.46 -5.05
N SER A 374 -3.23 -2.57 -4.25
CA SER A 374 -3.90 -3.85 -4.00
C SER A 374 -4.63 -4.40 -5.23
N SER A 375 -4.97 -3.57 -6.22
CA SER A 375 -5.46 -4.04 -7.52
C SER A 375 -4.42 -4.92 -8.23
N ALA A 376 -3.17 -4.46 -8.34
CA ALA A 376 -2.08 -5.25 -8.92
C ALA A 376 -1.79 -6.52 -8.09
N SER A 377 -1.93 -6.46 -6.76
CA SER A 377 -1.84 -7.63 -5.89
C SER A 377 -2.96 -8.64 -6.18
N ALA A 378 -4.21 -8.19 -6.29
CA ALA A 378 -5.35 -9.04 -6.62
C ALA A 378 -5.14 -9.78 -7.95
N GLU A 379 -4.64 -9.07 -8.95
CA GLU A 379 -4.41 -9.61 -10.29
C GLU A 379 -3.23 -10.59 -10.34
N LEU A 380 -2.15 -10.31 -9.60
CA LEU A 380 -1.06 -11.26 -9.45
C LEU A 380 -1.52 -12.54 -8.73
N LYS A 381 -2.30 -12.42 -7.65
CA LYS A 381 -2.86 -13.58 -6.92
C LYS A 381 -3.81 -14.40 -7.76
N ARG A 382 -4.58 -13.75 -8.61
CA ARG A 382 -5.43 -14.42 -9.59
C ARG A 382 -4.61 -15.23 -10.60
N LEU A 383 -3.53 -14.66 -11.15
CA LEU A 383 -2.63 -15.35 -12.07
C LEU A 383 -1.91 -16.53 -11.39
N GLU A 384 -1.45 -16.35 -10.15
CA GLU A 384 -0.87 -17.42 -9.33
C GLU A 384 -1.86 -18.59 -9.19
N LEU A 385 -3.13 -18.31 -8.86
CA LEU A 385 -4.15 -19.34 -8.72
C LEU A 385 -4.47 -20.05 -10.04
N ALA A 386 -4.61 -19.29 -11.13
CA ALA A 386 -4.89 -19.84 -12.46
C ALA A 386 -3.74 -20.73 -12.98
N SER A 387 -2.51 -20.50 -12.54
CA SER A 387 -1.36 -21.35 -12.90
C SER A 387 -1.32 -22.70 -12.17
N ILE A 388 -2.09 -22.84 -11.08
CA ILE A 388 -2.11 -24.03 -10.23
C ILE A 388 -3.35 -24.91 -10.51
N GLU A 389 -4.37 -24.38 -11.20
CA GLU A 389 -5.54 -25.18 -11.60
C GLU A 389 -5.10 -26.31 -12.55
N PRO A 390 -5.44 -27.58 -12.26
CA PRO A 390 -5.27 -28.64 -13.24
C PRO A 390 -6.12 -28.29 -14.47
N ALA A 391 -5.58 -28.52 -15.67
CA ALA A 391 -6.39 -28.52 -16.88
C ALA A 391 -7.61 -29.40 -16.61
N TYR A 392 -8.81 -28.80 -16.56
CA TYR A 392 -10.02 -29.57 -16.31
C TYR A 392 -10.05 -30.71 -17.33
N ALA A 393 -10.43 -31.91 -16.90
CA ALA A 393 -10.61 -33.05 -17.80
C ALA A 393 -11.62 -32.78 -18.93
N ASP A 394 -12.33 -31.65 -18.85
CA ASP A 394 -13.39 -31.19 -19.75
C ASP A 394 -13.09 -29.82 -20.37
N SER A 395 -11.79 -29.44 -20.51
CA SER A 395 -11.45 -28.14 -21.13
C SER A 395 -12.00 -28.02 -22.55
N ASP A 396 -12.02 -29.12 -23.30
CA ASP A 396 -12.62 -29.18 -24.64
C ASP A 396 -14.10 -28.79 -24.62
N ALA A 397 -14.88 -29.29 -23.66
CA ALA A 397 -16.29 -28.93 -23.55
C ALA A 397 -16.50 -27.45 -23.21
N ARG A 398 -15.65 -26.89 -22.34
CA ARG A 398 -15.69 -25.47 -21.96
C ARG A 398 -15.32 -24.55 -23.11
N ASP A 399 -14.27 -24.89 -23.85
CA ASP A 399 -13.86 -24.14 -25.04
C ASP A 399 -14.96 -24.18 -26.11
N ARG A 400 -15.63 -25.33 -26.29
CA ARG A 400 -16.69 -25.50 -27.29
C ARG A 400 -17.93 -24.66 -27.03
N TYR A 401 -18.45 -24.61 -25.80
CA TYR A 401 -19.59 -23.71 -25.53
C TYR A 401 -19.18 -22.24 -25.52
N THR A 402 -17.94 -21.94 -25.10
CA THR A 402 -17.41 -20.57 -25.11
C THR A 402 -17.42 -20.02 -26.53
N VAL A 403 -16.94 -20.80 -27.50
CA VAL A 403 -16.98 -20.45 -28.93
C VAL A 403 -18.42 -20.37 -29.46
N TYR A 404 -19.26 -21.36 -29.16
CA TYR A 404 -20.64 -21.39 -29.67
C TYR A 404 -21.50 -20.21 -29.21
N TYR A 405 -21.39 -19.84 -27.93
CA TYR A 405 -22.11 -18.70 -27.36
C TYR A 405 -21.37 -17.36 -27.54
N GLY A 406 -20.28 -17.34 -28.31
CA GLY A 406 -19.49 -16.13 -28.57
C GLY A 406 -18.86 -15.49 -27.32
N LEU A 407 -18.69 -16.27 -26.24
CA LEU A 407 -18.19 -15.77 -24.96
C LEU A 407 -16.69 -15.45 -25.05
N LYS A 408 -16.26 -14.33 -24.44
CA LYS A 408 -14.85 -13.91 -24.43
C LYS A 408 -13.93 -14.83 -23.60
N ASP A 409 -14.49 -15.54 -22.62
CA ASP A 409 -13.83 -16.53 -21.77
C ASP A 409 -14.89 -17.44 -21.13
N ASP A 410 -14.48 -18.50 -20.42
CA ASP A 410 -15.39 -19.33 -19.64
C ASP A 410 -15.94 -18.57 -18.39
N PRO A 411 -17.26 -18.30 -18.29
CA PRO A 411 -17.87 -17.61 -17.14
C PRO A 411 -17.77 -18.43 -15.84
N PHE A 412 -17.74 -19.75 -15.93
CA PHE A 412 -17.86 -20.66 -14.77
C PHE A 412 -16.54 -21.37 -14.45
N ARG A 413 -15.41 -20.78 -14.82
CA ARG A 413 -14.13 -21.16 -14.24
C ARG A 413 -14.04 -20.76 -12.77
N ASP A 414 -13.32 -21.55 -11.98
CA ASP A 414 -13.19 -21.32 -10.54
C ASP A 414 -12.50 -19.98 -10.25
N VAL A 415 -11.49 -19.60 -11.06
CA VAL A 415 -10.82 -18.30 -11.01
C VAL A 415 -11.16 -17.45 -12.25
N PRO A 416 -12.20 -16.60 -12.25
CA PRO A 416 -12.65 -15.88 -13.45
C PRO A 416 -11.64 -14.85 -13.98
N GLN A 417 -11.48 -14.76 -15.31
CA GLN A 417 -10.62 -13.73 -15.95
C GLN A 417 -11.17 -12.31 -15.85
N ARG A 418 -12.44 -12.13 -15.49
CA ARG A 418 -13.01 -10.80 -15.18
C ARG A 418 -13.68 -10.81 -13.82
N PRO A 419 -13.61 -9.71 -13.04
CA PRO A 419 -14.35 -9.61 -11.80
C PRO A 419 -15.85 -9.77 -12.09
N SER A 420 -16.50 -10.74 -11.46
CA SER A 420 -17.95 -10.85 -11.46
C SER A 420 -18.50 -10.12 -10.24
N PHE A 421 -19.58 -9.36 -10.40
CA PHE A 421 -20.26 -8.77 -9.25
C PHE A 421 -20.79 -9.88 -8.35
N ALA A 422 -20.50 -9.80 -7.06
CA ALA A 422 -21.03 -10.75 -6.11
C ALA A 422 -22.48 -10.38 -5.73
N PRO A 423 -23.30 -11.34 -5.26
CA PRO A 423 -24.62 -11.03 -4.74
C PRO A 423 -24.58 -9.98 -3.61
N SER A 424 -25.68 -9.25 -3.42
CA SER A 424 -25.75 -8.10 -2.49
C SER A 424 -25.25 -8.43 -1.07
N SER A 425 -25.51 -9.64 -0.57
CA SER A 425 -25.05 -10.09 0.76
C SER A 425 -23.52 -10.19 0.87
N ARG A 426 -22.85 -10.54 -0.23
CA ARG A 426 -21.38 -10.62 -0.28
C ARG A 426 -20.76 -9.23 -0.30
N ASP A 427 -21.37 -8.30 -1.01
CA ASP A 427 -20.95 -6.91 -1.07
C ASP A 427 -21.06 -6.22 0.30
N GLU A 428 -22.16 -6.44 1.02
CA GLU A 428 -22.32 -5.95 2.39
C GLU A 428 -21.23 -6.48 3.33
N LEU A 429 -20.87 -7.76 3.19
CA LEU A 429 -19.79 -8.37 3.96
C LEU A 429 -18.43 -7.77 3.58
N LEU A 430 -18.12 -7.60 2.29
CA LEU A 430 -16.89 -6.95 1.83
C LEU A 430 -16.75 -5.54 2.42
N ASP A 431 -17.83 -4.76 2.46
CA ASP A 431 -17.84 -3.42 3.05
C ASP A 431 -17.70 -3.44 4.58
N ALA A 432 -18.28 -4.43 5.25
CA ALA A 432 -18.05 -4.63 6.69
C ALA A 432 -16.58 -4.95 6.98
N ILE A 433 -15.95 -5.83 6.19
CA ILE A 433 -14.53 -6.18 6.34
C ILE A 433 -13.63 -4.99 6.01
N LYS A 434 -13.86 -4.26 4.90
CA LYS A 434 -13.13 -3.04 4.56
C LYS A 434 -13.16 -2.04 5.73
N ARG A 435 -14.34 -1.74 6.28
CA ARG A 435 -14.46 -0.88 7.47
C ARG A 435 -13.73 -1.43 8.69
N SER A 436 -13.71 -2.75 8.89
CA SER A 436 -12.99 -3.40 9.99
C SER A 436 -11.47 -3.23 9.86
N VAL A 437 -10.94 -3.40 8.64
CA VAL A 437 -9.51 -3.22 8.31
C VAL A 437 -9.07 -1.78 8.54
N LEU A 438 -9.86 -0.81 8.07
CA LEU A 438 -9.56 0.61 8.26
C LEU A 438 -9.65 1.03 9.73
N ARG A 439 -10.60 0.48 10.51
CA ARG A 439 -10.72 0.78 11.95
C ARG A 439 -9.76 0.00 12.85
N LYS A 440 -9.02 -0.98 12.33
CA LYS A 440 -8.09 -1.85 13.08
C LYS A 440 -8.80 -2.57 14.24
N SER A 441 -9.93 -3.23 13.93
CA SER A 441 -10.83 -3.82 14.93
C SER A 441 -10.29 -5.08 15.61
N GLY A 442 -9.03 -5.45 15.36
CA GLY A 442 -8.41 -6.68 15.87
C GLY A 442 -8.64 -7.87 14.93
N PRO A 443 -7.99 -9.03 15.16
CA PRO A 443 -8.04 -10.18 14.25
C PRO A 443 -9.46 -10.60 13.90
N LEU A 444 -9.67 -10.95 12.63
CA LEU A 444 -10.95 -11.40 12.10
C LEU A 444 -10.83 -12.77 11.43
N PHE A 445 -11.89 -13.58 11.50
CA PHE A 445 -11.96 -14.88 10.84
C PHE A 445 -13.12 -14.93 9.87
N ILE A 446 -12.84 -15.40 8.66
CA ILE A 446 -13.83 -15.72 7.65
C ILE A 446 -13.91 -17.26 7.56
N SER A 447 -14.99 -17.80 8.11
CA SER A 447 -15.29 -19.23 8.10
C SER A 447 -16.05 -19.60 6.83
N GLY A 448 -15.73 -20.71 6.19
CA GLY A 448 -16.54 -21.24 5.10
C GLY A 448 -16.19 -22.68 4.79
N GLY A 449 -17.20 -23.48 4.42
CA GLY A 449 -16.99 -24.87 3.97
C GLY A 449 -16.17 -24.96 2.68
N LYS A 450 -15.80 -26.16 2.28
CA LYS A 450 -15.14 -26.40 0.98
C LYS A 450 -16.05 -25.89 -0.16
N GLY A 451 -15.49 -25.12 -1.09
CA GLY A 451 -16.25 -24.59 -2.24
C GLY A 451 -17.09 -23.33 -1.97
N SER A 452 -17.06 -22.77 -0.76
CA SER A 452 -17.77 -21.52 -0.39
C SER A 452 -17.23 -20.22 -1.02
N GLY A 453 -16.24 -20.32 -1.92
CA GLY A 453 -15.62 -19.15 -2.56
C GLY A 453 -14.76 -18.30 -1.60
N LYS A 454 -14.12 -18.91 -0.61
CA LYS A 454 -13.17 -18.25 0.32
C LYS A 454 -12.07 -17.48 -0.41
N THR A 455 -11.40 -18.14 -1.34
CA THR A 455 -10.31 -17.53 -2.12
C THR A 455 -10.81 -16.42 -3.04
N SER A 456 -11.96 -16.61 -3.70
CA SER A 456 -12.59 -15.57 -4.53
C SER A 456 -12.91 -14.32 -3.69
N PHE A 457 -13.44 -14.50 -2.47
CA PHE A 457 -13.69 -13.41 -1.54
C PHE A 457 -12.43 -12.63 -1.15
N VAL A 458 -11.30 -13.33 -0.96
CA VAL A 458 -10.02 -12.66 -0.69
C VAL A 458 -9.63 -11.78 -1.87
N ILE A 459 -9.72 -12.27 -3.09
CA ILE A 459 -9.39 -11.49 -4.30
C ILE A 459 -10.32 -10.27 -4.44
N ASP A 460 -11.62 -10.44 -4.23
CA ASP A 460 -12.59 -9.35 -4.31
C ASP A 460 -12.37 -8.29 -3.22
N LEU A 461 -11.97 -8.71 -2.02
CA LEU A 461 -11.55 -7.79 -0.96
C LEU A 461 -10.30 -6.99 -1.37
N LEU A 462 -9.30 -7.63 -1.98
CA LEU A 462 -8.10 -6.93 -2.45
C LEU A 462 -8.46 -5.84 -3.48
N ARG A 463 -9.40 -6.11 -4.38
CA ARG A 463 -9.91 -5.10 -5.33
C ARG A 463 -10.67 -4.00 -4.61
N ARG A 464 -11.53 -4.31 -3.64
CA ARG A 464 -12.29 -3.31 -2.86
C ARG A 464 -11.41 -2.38 -2.03
N LEU A 465 -10.17 -2.80 -1.74
CA LEU A 465 -9.15 -2.03 -1.06
C LEU A 465 -8.25 -1.20 -1.99
N SER A 466 -8.48 -1.19 -3.32
CA SER A 466 -7.61 -0.53 -4.32
C SER A 466 -7.38 0.96 -4.06
N ASP A 467 -8.40 1.64 -3.55
CA ASP A 467 -8.37 3.08 -3.30
C ASP A 467 -7.84 3.42 -1.90
N GLU A 468 -7.58 2.40 -1.08
CA GLU A 468 -7.17 2.54 0.30
C GLU A 468 -5.67 2.34 0.45
N LYS A 469 -5.06 3.09 1.37
CA LYS A 469 -3.62 2.95 1.66
C LYS A 469 -3.35 1.76 2.58
N VAL A 470 -3.56 0.55 2.08
CA VAL A 470 -3.35 -0.71 2.81
C VAL A 470 -2.17 -1.49 2.22
N LEU A 471 -1.16 -1.76 3.05
CA LEU A 471 -0.07 -2.67 2.74
C LEU A 471 -0.54 -4.09 3.08
N ILE A 472 -0.70 -4.94 2.07
CA ILE A 472 -1.33 -6.24 2.23
C ILE A 472 -0.31 -7.37 2.04
N ALA A 473 -0.32 -8.34 2.96
CA ALA A 473 0.38 -9.61 2.81
C ALA A 473 -0.64 -10.72 2.61
N THR A 474 -0.75 -11.27 1.39
CA THR A 474 -1.71 -12.35 1.10
C THR A 474 -0.99 -13.67 0.93
N VAL A 475 -1.21 -14.60 1.86
CA VAL A 475 -0.70 -15.97 1.80
C VAL A 475 -1.87 -16.90 1.51
N LEU A 476 -1.99 -17.33 0.25
CA LEU A 476 -3.11 -18.18 -0.20
C LEU A 476 -2.99 -19.63 0.29
N LYS A 477 -1.76 -20.15 0.36
CA LYS A 477 -1.45 -21.50 0.82
C LYS A 477 -0.35 -21.42 1.88
N PRO A 478 -0.69 -21.46 3.18
CA PRO A 478 0.28 -21.21 4.23
C PRO A 478 1.26 -22.39 4.33
N PRO A 479 2.58 -22.11 4.43
CA PRO A 479 3.56 -23.16 4.66
C PRO A 479 3.45 -23.71 6.10
N SER A 480 4.01 -24.90 6.30
CA SER A 480 3.97 -25.60 7.59
C SER A 480 5.00 -25.10 8.60
N ARG A 481 6.06 -24.40 8.16
CA ARG A 481 7.14 -23.90 9.02
C ARG A 481 7.02 -22.39 9.26
N GLU A 482 7.28 -21.96 10.49
CA GLU A 482 7.23 -20.55 10.91
C GLU A 482 8.13 -19.63 10.06
N LEU A 483 9.35 -20.10 9.76
CA LEU A 483 10.31 -19.34 8.96
C LEU A 483 9.80 -19.08 7.54
N ASP A 484 9.17 -20.08 6.93
CA ASP A 484 8.66 -19.97 5.57
C ASP A 484 7.41 -19.10 5.54
N LEU A 485 6.58 -19.16 6.60
CA LEU A 485 5.41 -18.29 6.72
C LEU A 485 5.82 -16.81 6.83
N ILE A 486 6.78 -16.48 7.69
CA ILE A 486 7.23 -15.09 7.81
C ILE A 486 7.98 -14.61 6.56
N LYS A 487 8.71 -15.49 5.86
CA LYS A 487 9.32 -15.18 4.57
C LYS A 487 8.27 -14.88 3.51
N ALA A 488 7.20 -15.68 3.43
CA ALA A 488 6.09 -15.44 2.53
C ALA A 488 5.42 -14.09 2.82
N ILE A 489 5.11 -13.80 4.09
CA ILE A 489 4.55 -12.51 4.52
C ILE A 489 5.48 -11.35 4.14
N ASN A 490 6.79 -11.49 4.37
CA ASN A 490 7.78 -10.47 4.04
C ASN A 490 7.90 -10.22 2.54
N ALA A 491 7.80 -11.26 1.71
CA ALA A 491 7.83 -11.13 0.27
C ALA A 491 6.66 -10.28 -0.23
N GLU A 492 5.44 -10.54 0.25
CA GLU A 492 4.23 -9.80 -0.15
C GLU A 492 4.29 -8.31 0.20
N VAL A 493 4.84 -7.95 1.36
CA VAL A 493 4.93 -6.53 1.77
C VAL A 493 6.13 -5.77 1.19
N GLY A 494 6.88 -6.41 0.28
CA GLY A 494 8.10 -5.82 -0.32
C GLY A 494 9.29 -5.75 0.65
N ALA A 495 9.33 -6.63 1.65
CA ALA A 495 10.40 -6.74 2.65
C ALA A 495 11.13 -8.09 2.58
N ALA A 496 11.15 -8.73 1.40
CA ALA A 496 11.84 -10.00 1.17
C ALA A 496 13.29 -9.92 1.65
N SER A 497 13.73 -10.99 2.34
CA SER A 497 15.07 -11.07 2.90
C SER A 497 15.58 -12.51 2.87
N ASP A 498 16.87 -12.68 2.61
CA ASP A 498 17.55 -13.98 2.68
C ASP A 498 17.85 -14.42 4.13
N ALA A 499 17.40 -13.66 5.13
CA ALA A 499 17.65 -13.98 6.53
C ALA A 499 17.15 -15.39 6.88
N ALA A 500 18.01 -16.17 7.54
CA ALA A 500 17.73 -17.57 7.85
C ALA A 500 16.99 -17.76 9.18
N SER A 501 16.84 -16.71 9.99
CA SER A 501 16.20 -16.78 11.31
C SER A 501 14.83 -16.10 11.34
N VAL A 502 13.88 -16.67 12.09
CA VAL A 502 12.55 -16.09 12.32
C VAL A 502 12.67 -14.70 12.95
N LYS A 503 13.61 -14.51 13.89
CA LYS A 503 13.85 -13.23 14.56
C LYS A 503 14.24 -12.12 13.59
N GLU A 504 15.15 -12.38 12.65
CA GLU A 504 15.57 -11.39 11.66
C GLU A 504 14.47 -11.10 10.63
N GLN A 505 13.71 -12.12 10.21
CA GLN A 505 12.55 -11.92 9.34
C GLN A 505 11.48 -11.07 10.03
N LEU A 506 11.18 -11.33 11.30
CA LEU A 506 10.27 -10.51 12.11
C LEU A 506 10.76 -9.07 12.28
N LEU A 507 12.07 -8.85 12.38
CA LEU A 507 12.65 -7.52 12.42
C LEU A 507 12.43 -6.77 11.10
N GLY A 508 12.72 -7.42 9.97
CA GLY A 508 12.41 -6.90 8.62
C GLY A 508 10.95 -6.50 8.49
N PHE A 509 10.05 -7.40 8.88
CA PHE A 509 8.61 -7.17 8.87
C PHE A 509 8.23 -5.96 9.73
N GLY A 510 8.69 -5.93 10.99
CA GLY A 510 8.37 -4.85 11.93
C GLY A 510 8.82 -3.47 11.44
N MET A 511 9.98 -3.38 10.79
CA MET A 511 10.46 -2.13 10.18
C MET A 511 9.55 -1.69 9.03
N ARG A 512 9.18 -2.62 8.14
CA ARG A 512 8.28 -2.33 7.02
C ARG A 512 6.90 -1.88 7.48
N VAL A 513 6.36 -2.51 8.51
CA VAL A 513 5.09 -2.14 9.15
C VAL A 513 5.17 -0.75 9.78
N SER A 514 6.29 -0.46 10.46
CA SER A 514 6.53 0.87 11.05
C SER A 514 6.58 1.95 9.97
N GLN A 515 7.30 1.72 8.87
CA GLN A 515 7.36 2.62 7.70
C GLN A 515 5.97 2.95 7.18
N ASN A 516 5.18 1.90 6.94
CA ASN A 516 3.83 2.02 6.44
C ASN A 516 2.97 2.90 7.36
N LYS A 517 3.06 2.68 8.67
CA LYS A 517 2.36 3.50 9.67
C LYS A 517 2.76 4.99 9.59
N ILE A 518 4.04 5.29 9.44
CA ILE A 518 4.54 6.68 9.32
C ILE A 518 4.05 7.34 8.04
N GLN A 519 3.90 6.54 6.98
CA GLN A 519 3.31 6.98 5.72
C GLN A 519 1.79 7.12 5.81
N GLY A 520 1.16 6.89 6.97
CA GLY A 520 -0.29 7.00 7.17
C GLY A 520 -1.08 5.77 6.71
N GLY A 521 -0.40 4.66 6.38
CA GLY A 521 -1.05 3.45 5.88
C GLY A 521 -1.50 2.45 6.96
N HIS A 522 -2.30 1.49 6.52
CA HIS A 522 -2.75 0.32 7.29
C HIS A 522 -1.98 -0.92 6.83
N THR A 523 -1.73 -1.89 7.72
CA THR A 523 -1.14 -3.18 7.31
C THR A 523 -2.12 -4.30 7.58
N LEU A 524 -2.38 -5.12 6.57
CA LEU A 524 -3.26 -6.28 6.63
C LEU A 524 -2.48 -7.55 6.27
N ILE A 525 -2.57 -8.58 7.10
CA ILE A 525 -2.13 -9.93 6.76
C ILE A 525 -3.37 -10.77 6.50
N ILE A 526 -3.42 -11.41 5.34
CA ILE A 526 -4.47 -12.35 4.95
C ILE A 526 -3.83 -13.74 4.84
N ILE A 527 -4.34 -14.69 5.63
CA ILE A 527 -3.97 -16.10 5.51
C ILE A 527 -5.20 -16.87 5.04
N ASP A 528 -5.21 -17.29 3.78
CA ASP A 528 -6.20 -18.24 3.27
C ASP A 528 -5.81 -19.68 3.66
N GLU A 529 -6.74 -20.62 3.60
CA GLU A 529 -6.56 -22.00 4.05
C GLU A 529 -5.92 -22.10 5.47
N SER A 530 -6.33 -21.20 6.38
CA SER A 530 -5.76 -21.10 7.73
C SER A 530 -5.87 -22.38 8.56
N ASP A 531 -6.81 -23.28 8.22
CA ASP A 531 -6.91 -24.63 8.76
C ASP A 531 -5.63 -25.47 8.57
N ARG A 532 -4.81 -25.17 7.54
CA ARG A 532 -3.54 -25.84 7.25
C ARG A 532 -2.34 -25.36 8.08
N LEU A 533 -2.48 -24.26 8.82
CA LEU A 533 -1.37 -23.71 9.62
C LEU A 533 -0.88 -24.74 10.65
N SER A 534 0.43 -24.87 10.85
CA SER A 534 0.97 -25.67 11.96
C SER A 534 0.81 -24.96 13.31
N ALA A 535 0.98 -25.67 14.43
CA ALA A 535 0.91 -25.08 15.77
C ALA A 535 1.92 -23.94 15.95
N GLY A 536 3.13 -24.08 15.39
CA GLY A 536 4.13 -23.02 15.37
C GLY A 536 3.69 -21.78 14.59
N CYS A 537 3.13 -21.97 13.40
CA CYS A 537 2.59 -20.88 12.60
C CYS A 537 1.44 -20.13 13.29
N ILE A 538 0.56 -20.84 14.01
CA ILE A 538 -0.50 -20.21 14.82
C ILE A 538 0.12 -19.37 15.95
N LYS A 539 1.15 -19.87 16.65
CA LYS A 539 1.86 -19.11 17.69
C LYS A 539 2.54 -17.86 17.14
N LEU A 540 3.11 -17.94 15.93
CA LEU A 540 3.66 -16.77 15.23
C LEU A 540 2.58 -15.72 14.96
N LEU A 541 1.42 -16.12 14.42
CA LEU A 541 0.30 -15.21 14.17
C LEU A 541 -0.28 -14.63 15.47
N GLN A 542 -0.36 -15.43 16.54
CA GLN A 542 -0.72 -14.96 17.86
C GLN A 542 0.23 -13.87 18.36
N TYR A 543 1.54 -14.06 18.21
CA TYR A 543 2.54 -13.04 18.53
C TYR A 543 2.33 -11.76 17.70
N LEU A 544 2.14 -11.89 16.38
CA LEU A 544 1.91 -10.76 15.48
C LEU A 544 0.60 -10.00 15.82
N SER A 545 -0.44 -10.71 16.26
CA SER A 545 -1.73 -10.13 16.63
C SER A 545 -1.65 -9.12 17.79
N ARG A 546 -0.55 -9.15 18.57
CA ARG A 546 -0.29 -8.20 19.66
C ARG A 546 0.06 -6.79 19.16
N LEU A 547 0.53 -6.68 17.92
CA LEU A 547 0.94 -5.41 17.33
C LEU A 547 -0.29 -4.61 16.90
N LYS A 548 -0.57 -3.50 17.60
CA LYS A 548 -1.72 -2.60 17.31
C LYS A 548 -1.70 -1.97 15.91
N THR A 549 -0.58 -2.08 15.21
CA THR A 549 -0.38 -1.53 13.86
C THR A 549 -0.77 -2.52 12.76
N LEU A 550 -1.09 -3.77 13.13
CA LEU A 550 -1.42 -4.86 12.22
C LEU A 550 -2.89 -5.26 12.36
N GLN A 551 -3.50 -5.51 11.20
CA GLN A 551 -4.75 -6.23 11.09
C GLN A 551 -4.44 -7.65 10.56
N ILE A 552 -5.06 -8.67 11.14
CA ILE A 552 -4.94 -10.06 10.67
C ILE A 552 -6.33 -10.54 10.26
N MET A 553 -6.42 -11.08 9.06
CA MET A 553 -7.58 -11.79 8.54
C MET A 553 -7.18 -13.24 8.29
N LEU A 554 -7.85 -14.15 8.97
CA LEU A 554 -7.72 -15.59 8.77
C LEU A 554 -8.94 -16.06 7.98
N VAL A 555 -8.72 -16.86 6.95
CA VAL A 555 -9.78 -17.43 6.11
C VAL A 555 -9.59 -18.93 6.08
N GLY A 556 -10.62 -19.71 6.38
CA GLY A 556 -10.46 -21.16 6.53
C GLY A 556 -11.74 -21.90 6.84
N GLU A 557 -11.60 -23.20 7.10
CA GLU A 557 -12.72 -24.06 7.49
C GLU A 557 -13.12 -23.89 8.98
N PRO A 558 -14.38 -24.19 9.35
CA PRO A 558 -14.86 -24.07 10.74
C PRO A 558 -14.02 -24.86 11.76
N SER A 559 -13.42 -25.98 11.36
CA SER A 559 -12.53 -26.83 12.17
C SER A 559 -11.34 -26.07 12.76
N PHE A 560 -10.91 -24.97 12.14
CA PHE A 560 -9.85 -24.12 12.67
C PHE A 560 -10.24 -23.44 13.99
N LEU A 561 -11.51 -23.05 14.17
CA LEU A 561 -11.99 -22.45 15.42
C LEU A 561 -12.00 -23.46 16.57
N GLU A 562 -12.29 -24.72 16.29
CA GLU A 562 -12.19 -25.81 17.26
C GLU A 562 -10.74 -25.95 17.74
N ARG A 563 -9.79 -25.94 16.80
CA ARG A 563 -8.37 -26.01 17.12
C ARG A 563 -7.89 -24.82 17.94
N LEU A 564 -8.32 -23.60 17.62
CA LEU A 564 -8.03 -22.39 18.40
C LEU A 564 -8.60 -22.43 19.82
N SER A 565 -9.54 -23.34 20.12
CA SER A 565 -10.09 -23.53 21.46
C SER A 565 -9.12 -24.21 22.43
N SER A 566 -8.02 -24.76 21.92
CA SER A 566 -6.95 -25.33 22.74
C SER A 566 -6.30 -24.25 23.63
N PRO A 567 -5.95 -24.55 24.91
CA PRO A 567 -5.38 -23.57 25.84
C PRO A 567 -4.13 -22.85 25.30
N GLU A 568 -3.32 -23.51 24.48
CA GLU A 568 -2.11 -22.92 23.91
C GLU A 568 -2.36 -21.80 22.89
N PHE A 569 -3.57 -21.69 22.33
CA PHE A 569 -3.97 -20.66 21.36
C PHE A 569 -5.04 -19.70 21.89
N GLY A 570 -5.38 -19.80 23.19
CA GLY A 570 -6.47 -19.05 23.80
C GLY A 570 -6.37 -17.53 23.58
N GLU A 571 -5.16 -16.97 23.62
CA GLU A 571 -4.97 -15.53 23.38
C GLU A 571 -5.38 -15.09 21.97
N LEU A 572 -5.07 -15.88 20.95
CA LEU A 572 -5.49 -15.57 19.59
C LEU A 572 -7.01 -15.69 19.47
N LYS A 573 -7.61 -16.73 20.05
CA LYS A 573 -9.06 -16.93 20.09
C LYS A 573 -9.78 -15.78 20.80
N ASP A 574 -9.32 -15.35 21.97
CA ASP A 574 -9.91 -14.26 22.75
C ASP A 574 -9.84 -12.91 22.01
N ARG A 575 -8.81 -12.74 21.16
CA ARG A 575 -8.66 -11.57 20.30
C ARG A 575 -9.49 -11.65 19.02
N LEU A 576 -9.93 -12.84 18.61
CA LEU A 576 -10.73 -13.10 17.43
C LEU A 576 -12.21 -12.76 17.67
N LYS A 577 -12.49 -11.47 17.90
CA LYS A 577 -13.82 -10.99 18.31
C LYS A 577 -14.86 -11.04 17.19
N THR A 578 -14.39 -11.12 15.95
CA THR A 578 -15.24 -11.01 14.77
C THR A 578 -15.05 -12.25 13.89
N VAL A 579 -16.07 -13.10 13.88
CA VAL A 579 -16.17 -14.27 13.01
C VAL A 579 -17.32 -14.01 12.04
N HIS A 580 -17.03 -14.11 10.74
CA HIS A 580 -18.04 -14.07 9.70
C HIS A 580 -18.09 -15.42 8.99
N GLU A 581 -19.29 -15.91 8.70
CA GLU A 581 -19.50 -17.14 7.96
C GLU A 581 -19.89 -16.82 6.52
N LEU A 582 -19.20 -17.46 5.56
CA LEU A 582 -19.57 -17.47 4.16
C LEU A 582 -20.67 -18.51 3.96
N LYS A 583 -21.90 -18.04 4.08
CA LYS A 583 -23.09 -18.87 3.86
C LYS A 583 -23.20 -19.26 2.37
N PRO A 584 -23.74 -20.45 2.07
CA PRO A 584 -24.18 -20.77 0.71
C PRO A 584 -25.20 -19.74 0.22
N PHE A 585 -25.21 -19.49 -1.09
CA PHE A 585 -26.18 -18.59 -1.71
C PHE A 585 -27.59 -19.16 -1.62
N THR A 586 -28.56 -18.29 -1.42
CA THR A 586 -29.99 -18.58 -1.61
C THR A 586 -30.30 -18.85 -3.09
N GLU A 587 -31.51 -19.30 -3.40
CA GLU A 587 -31.94 -19.53 -4.79
C GLU A 587 -31.88 -18.23 -5.60
N GLU A 588 -32.34 -17.13 -5.00
CA GLU A 588 -32.30 -15.80 -5.60
C GLU A 588 -30.87 -15.33 -5.85
N GLU A 589 -29.98 -15.44 -4.84
CA GLU A 589 -28.57 -15.09 -4.98
C GLU A 589 -27.82 -16.01 -5.96
N THR A 590 -28.26 -17.26 -6.12
CA THR A 590 -27.71 -18.18 -7.12
C THR A 590 -28.01 -17.67 -8.53
N GLY A 591 -29.24 -17.19 -8.77
CA GLY A 591 -29.63 -16.55 -10.03
C GLY A 591 -28.83 -15.28 -10.29
N GLU A 592 -28.71 -14.39 -9.30
CA GLU A 592 -27.88 -13.17 -9.39
C GLU A 592 -26.43 -13.49 -9.71
N TYR A 593 -25.85 -14.50 -9.06
CA TYR A 593 -24.47 -14.93 -9.27
C TYR A 593 -24.23 -15.51 -10.67
N ILE A 594 -25.14 -16.36 -11.17
CA ILE A 594 -25.05 -16.92 -12.52
C ILE A 594 -25.13 -15.80 -13.55
N LYS A 595 -26.10 -14.89 -13.38
CA LYS A 595 -26.28 -13.74 -14.27
C LYS A 595 -25.05 -12.83 -14.26
N SER A 596 -24.51 -12.48 -13.10
CA SER A 596 -23.36 -11.58 -13.00
C SER A 596 -22.09 -12.17 -13.65
N ARG A 597 -21.94 -13.50 -13.61
CA ARG A 597 -20.85 -14.23 -14.29
C ARG A 597 -20.95 -14.17 -15.81
N LEU A 598 -22.16 -14.25 -16.35
CA LEU A 598 -22.43 -14.12 -17.78
C LEU A 598 -22.29 -12.65 -18.24
N ASP A 599 -22.89 -11.71 -17.52
CA ASP A 599 -22.85 -10.27 -17.84
C ASP A 599 -21.41 -9.71 -17.87
N ALA A 600 -20.51 -10.26 -17.05
CA ALA A 600 -19.10 -9.86 -17.01
C ALA A 600 -18.36 -10.08 -18.34
N LEU A 601 -18.88 -10.95 -19.22
CA LEU A 601 -18.28 -11.27 -20.51
C LEU A 601 -18.81 -10.40 -21.67
N LYS A 602 -19.86 -9.57 -21.43
CA LYS A 602 -20.44 -8.56 -22.33
C LYS A 602 -20.45 -8.95 -23.81
N THR A 603 -21.32 -9.87 -24.17
CA THR A 603 -21.66 -10.20 -25.57
C THR A 603 -23.15 -9.93 -25.79
N GLU A 604 -23.52 -9.50 -27.00
CA GLU A 604 -24.93 -9.41 -27.39
C GLU A 604 -25.48 -10.84 -27.55
N ASP A 605 -26.72 -11.08 -27.08
CA ASP A 605 -27.41 -12.39 -27.05
C ASP A 605 -26.72 -13.51 -26.24
N VAL A 606 -26.54 -13.29 -24.92
CA VAL A 606 -26.06 -14.34 -24.02
C VAL A 606 -27.19 -15.33 -23.67
N TYR A 607 -26.84 -16.62 -23.58
CA TYR A 607 -27.72 -17.65 -23.02
C TYR A 607 -28.27 -17.25 -21.65
N GLU A 608 -29.58 -17.06 -21.54
CA GLU A 608 -30.26 -16.79 -20.28
C GLU A 608 -30.71 -18.10 -19.62
N PHE A 609 -30.28 -18.32 -18.39
CA PHE A 609 -30.78 -19.42 -17.58
C PHE A 609 -32.24 -19.14 -17.20
N SER A 610 -33.13 -20.08 -17.50
CA SER A 610 -34.51 -20.01 -17.03
C SER A 610 -34.58 -20.15 -15.50
N GLN A 611 -35.66 -19.66 -14.89
CA GLN A 611 -35.87 -19.77 -13.45
C GLN A 611 -35.86 -21.23 -12.96
N ASP A 612 -36.42 -22.15 -13.75
CA ASP A 612 -36.39 -23.59 -13.44
C ASP A 612 -34.96 -24.14 -13.46
N GLU A 613 -34.11 -23.67 -14.38
CA GLU A 613 -32.70 -24.08 -14.45
C GLU A 613 -31.88 -23.52 -13.29
N VAL A 614 -32.10 -22.27 -12.90
CA VAL A 614 -31.48 -21.68 -11.72
C VAL A 614 -31.85 -22.47 -10.47
N LYS A 615 -33.13 -22.84 -10.35
CA LYS A 615 -33.63 -23.66 -9.24
C LYS A 615 -33.03 -25.06 -9.21
N ASP A 616 -32.93 -25.73 -10.35
CA ASP A 616 -32.27 -27.03 -10.48
C ASP A 616 -30.79 -26.95 -10.08
N ILE A 617 -30.08 -25.91 -10.55
CA ILE A 617 -28.69 -25.66 -10.20
C ILE A 617 -28.54 -25.37 -8.71
N HIS A 618 -29.41 -24.54 -8.14
CA HIS A 618 -29.42 -24.23 -6.72
C HIS A 618 -29.64 -25.50 -5.89
N SER A 619 -30.67 -26.29 -6.20
CA SER A 619 -30.96 -27.54 -5.50
C SER A 619 -29.81 -28.56 -5.60
N ALA A 620 -29.15 -28.65 -6.75
CA ALA A 620 -28.03 -29.58 -6.95
C ALA A 620 -26.72 -29.12 -6.29
N SER A 621 -26.54 -27.81 -6.13
CA SER A 621 -25.34 -27.20 -5.53
C SER A 621 -25.49 -26.89 -4.04
N ASN A 622 -26.73 -26.88 -3.54
CA ASN A 622 -27.10 -26.36 -2.23
C ASN A 622 -26.54 -24.95 -1.99
N GLY A 623 -26.50 -24.13 -3.04
CA GLY A 623 -25.99 -22.75 -2.99
C GLY A 623 -24.46 -22.59 -2.93
N ALA A 624 -23.67 -23.67 -3.04
CA ALA A 624 -22.22 -23.59 -2.95
C ALA A 624 -21.58 -23.08 -4.26
N PRO A 625 -20.84 -21.95 -4.27
CA PRO A 625 -20.31 -21.32 -5.49
C PRO A 625 -19.54 -22.25 -6.44
N SER A 626 -18.64 -23.10 -5.94
CA SER A 626 -17.88 -24.02 -6.81
C SER A 626 -18.78 -25.09 -7.47
N LEU A 627 -19.83 -25.52 -6.77
CA LEU A 627 -20.79 -26.48 -7.33
C LEU A 627 -21.75 -25.79 -8.30
N ILE A 628 -22.14 -24.54 -8.02
CA ILE A 628 -22.91 -23.72 -8.96
C ILE A 628 -22.14 -23.57 -10.27
N ASN A 629 -20.86 -23.18 -10.22
CA ASN A 629 -20.00 -23.06 -11.40
C ASN A 629 -19.99 -24.36 -12.22
N LYS A 630 -19.74 -25.50 -11.55
CA LYS A 630 -19.72 -26.81 -12.21
C LYS A 630 -21.06 -27.13 -12.88
N LYS A 631 -22.17 -26.93 -12.17
CA LYS A 631 -23.52 -27.27 -12.66
C LYS A 631 -23.99 -26.34 -13.79
N ALA A 632 -23.66 -25.06 -13.71
CA ALA A 632 -23.95 -24.10 -14.76
C ALA A 632 -23.16 -24.40 -16.05
N ALA A 633 -21.87 -24.74 -15.93
CA ALA A 633 -21.05 -25.17 -17.08
C ALA A 633 -21.59 -26.46 -17.74
N GLU A 634 -21.95 -27.47 -16.94
CA GLU A 634 -22.60 -28.70 -17.43
C GLU A 634 -23.89 -28.39 -18.19
N ARG A 635 -24.66 -27.40 -17.73
CA ARG A 635 -25.93 -26.99 -18.36
C ARG A 635 -25.71 -26.26 -19.69
N LEU A 636 -24.75 -25.33 -19.75
CA LEU A 636 -24.37 -24.66 -21.00
C LEU A 636 -23.94 -25.69 -22.06
N PHE A 637 -23.11 -26.65 -21.67
CA PHE A 637 -22.66 -27.70 -22.58
C PHE A 637 -23.80 -28.61 -23.05
N ALA A 638 -24.73 -28.97 -22.17
CA ALA A 638 -25.90 -29.75 -22.54
C ALA A 638 -26.84 -28.99 -23.49
N SER A 639 -26.96 -27.66 -23.32
CA SER A 639 -27.74 -26.81 -24.23
C SER A 639 -27.10 -26.72 -25.61
N LEU A 640 -25.78 -26.57 -25.68
CA LEU A 640 -25.01 -26.66 -26.94
C LEU A 640 -25.32 -27.96 -27.68
N ALA A 641 -25.23 -29.11 -27.00
CA ALA A 641 -25.46 -30.42 -27.63
C ALA A 641 -26.88 -30.56 -28.20
N LYS A 642 -27.89 -29.97 -27.55
CA LYS A 642 -29.27 -29.95 -28.06
C LYS A 642 -29.46 -28.97 -29.22
N GLY A 643 -28.76 -27.85 -29.22
CA GLY A 643 -28.75 -26.89 -30.34
C GLY A 643 -28.20 -27.54 -31.61
N LEU A 644 -27.03 -28.18 -31.50
CA LEU A 644 -26.41 -28.91 -32.60
C LEU A 644 -27.29 -30.07 -33.13
N GLN A 645 -28.01 -30.77 -32.25
CA GLN A 645 -28.97 -31.82 -32.66
C GLN A 645 -30.23 -31.27 -33.34
N LYS A 646 -30.64 -30.03 -33.07
CA LYS A 646 -31.76 -29.38 -33.76
C LYS A 646 -31.38 -28.90 -35.16
N ASP A 647 -30.13 -28.53 -35.37
CA ASP A 647 -29.61 -28.14 -36.68
C ASP A 647 -29.33 -29.35 -37.58
N GLU A 648 -29.22 -30.58 -37.03
CA GLU A 648 -28.87 -31.80 -37.77
C GLU A 648 -30.04 -32.78 -38.07
N GLY A 649 -31.29 -32.32 -38.25
CA GLY A 649 -32.22 -33.06 -39.14
C GLY A 649 -33.72 -32.72 -39.11
N PRO A 650 -34.54 -33.23 -40.06
CA PRO A 650 -34.26 -33.63 -41.45
C PRO A 650 -34.91 -32.67 -42.49
N GLU A 651 -34.23 -32.44 -43.62
CA GLU A 651 -34.67 -31.78 -44.87
C GLU A 651 -35.65 -30.59 -44.79
N GLY A 652 -35.15 -29.39 -45.11
CA GLY A 652 -35.97 -28.34 -45.71
C GLY A 652 -35.44 -26.92 -45.60
N ALA A 653 -34.67 -26.52 -46.62
CA ALA A 653 -34.41 -25.15 -47.12
C ALA A 653 -32.98 -24.65 -46.94
N VAL A 654 -32.19 -24.91 -47.99
CA VAL A 654 -31.06 -24.07 -48.39
C VAL A 654 -31.62 -22.69 -48.81
N PRO A 655 -31.11 -21.55 -48.30
CA PRO A 655 -31.01 -20.35 -49.10
C PRO A 655 -29.60 -20.28 -49.68
N GLU A 656 -29.53 -20.47 -51.00
CA GLU A 656 -28.35 -20.17 -51.79
C GLU A 656 -27.98 -18.70 -51.61
N THR A 657 -26.73 -18.43 -51.21
CA THR A 657 -25.96 -17.35 -51.83
C THR A 657 -24.53 -17.85 -52.04
N ALA A 658 -24.35 -18.59 -53.14
CA ALA A 658 -23.08 -18.69 -53.81
C ALA A 658 -23.13 -17.80 -55.05
N SER A 659 -22.24 -16.81 -55.15
CA SER A 659 -21.67 -16.43 -56.44
C SER A 659 -20.40 -15.60 -56.25
N GLY A 660 -19.28 -16.09 -56.78
CA GLY A 660 -18.20 -15.22 -57.22
C GLY A 660 -16.80 -15.63 -56.83
N LEU A 661 -16.32 -16.80 -57.29
CA LEU A 661 -14.90 -16.93 -57.67
C LEU A 661 -14.76 -18.00 -58.75
N GLU A 662 -14.64 -17.51 -59.98
CA GLU A 662 -14.22 -18.29 -61.15
C GLU A 662 -12.75 -18.70 -61.04
N THR A 663 -12.49 -19.84 -61.66
CA THR A 663 -11.29 -20.66 -61.71
C THR A 663 -10.23 -20.22 -62.73
N GLY A 664 -8.99 -20.63 -62.47
CA GLY A 664 -7.95 -20.95 -63.47
C GLY A 664 -6.55 -20.54 -62.99
N GLU A 665 -5.47 -21.32 -63.07
CA GLU A 665 -5.14 -22.64 -63.61
C GLU A 665 -3.71 -22.97 -63.11
N GLY A 666 -3.37 -24.25 -62.90
CA GLY A 666 -2.06 -24.77 -63.29
C GLY A 666 -1.01 -25.16 -62.23
N LYS A 667 -0.75 -26.49 -62.23
CA LYS A 667 0.51 -27.22 -61.96
C LYS A 667 0.87 -27.67 -60.53
N ALA A 668 0.82 -28.99 -60.36
CA ALA A 668 1.61 -29.78 -59.41
C ALA A 668 3.12 -29.67 -59.73
N PRO A 669 3.99 -29.86 -58.72
CA PRO A 669 4.80 -31.08 -58.75
C PRO A 669 5.08 -31.74 -57.39
N GLU A 670 5.15 -33.08 -57.45
CA GLU A 670 6.07 -34.03 -56.82
C GLU A 670 6.55 -33.86 -55.36
N GLU A 671 6.27 -34.89 -54.55
CA GLU A 671 7.11 -35.31 -53.42
C GLU A 671 8.51 -35.70 -53.91
N PRO A 672 9.56 -35.40 -53.12
CA PRO A 672 10.25 -36.54 -52.51
C PRO A 672 10.85 -36.30 -51.11
N GLN A 673 10.82 -37.39 -50.34
CA GLN A 673 11.86 -37.98 -49.49
C GLN A 673 12.31 -37.29 -48.18
N VAL A 674 12.23 -38.13 -47.15
CA VAL A 674 12.65 -37.94 -45.77
C VAL A 674 14.15 -38.19 -45.64
N GLU A 675 14.89 -37.21 -45.13
CA GLU A 675 16.20 -37.42 -44.51
C GLU A 675 16.19 -36.88 -43.07
N ALA A 676 16.65 -37.73 -42.15
CA ALA A 676 16.82 -37.42 -40.75
C ALA A 676 18.06 -36.54 -40.55
N PHE A 677 17.91 -35.42 -39.85
CA PHE A 677 19.04 -34.70 -39.25
C PHE A 677 18.78 -34.37 -37.78
N SER A 678 19.76 -34.79 -36.99
CA SER A 678 19.95 -34.59 -35.55
C SER A 678 20.08 -33.11 -35.18
N PHE A 679 19.33 -32.66 -34.17
CA PHE A 679 19.55 -31.36 -33.54
C PHE A 679 20.66 -31.45 -32.49
N GLU A 680 21.77 -30.79 -32.76
CA GLU A 680 22.82 -30.50 -31.80
C GLU A 680 22.59 -29.09 -31.24
N SER A 681 22.48 -29.00 -29.92
CA SER A 681 22.24 -27.78 -29.16
C SER A 681 23.52 -26.96 -28.99
N ALA A 682 23.47 -25.65 -29.29
CA ALA A 682 24.43 -24.67 -28.79
C ALA A 682 23.73 -23.30 -28.53
N PRO A 683 24.23 -22.50 -27.57
CA PRO A 683 23.46 -21.48 -26.85
C PRO A 683 23.55 -20.08 -27.47
N PHE A 684 22.49 -19.28 -27.32
CA PHE A 684 22.47 -17.87 -27.72
C PHE A 684 23.04 -16.97 -26.61
N SER A 685 24.09 -16.20 -26.95
CA SER A 685 24.70 -15.16 -26.13
C SER A 685 24.05 -13.80 -26.35
N PHE A 686 23.89 -13.03 -25.26
CA PHE A 686 23.52 -11.61 -25.28
C PHE A 686 24.71 -10.75 -25.74
N ASP A 687 24.52 -9.95 -26.79
CA ASP A 687 25.44 -8.87 -27.15
C ASP A 687 25.11 -7.59 -26.37
N ALA A 688 26.12 -7.09 -25.64
CA ALA A 688 26.15 -5.77 -25.03
C ALA A 688 26.78 -4.74 -26.00
N PRO A 689 26.40 -3.45 -25.95
CA PRO A 689 26.91 -2.45 -26.87
C PRO A 689 28.36 -2.06 -26.53
N SER A 690 29.16 -1.93 -27.59
CA SER A 690 30.60 -1.70 -27.61
C SER A 690 30.97 -0.23 -27.35
N LEU A 691 31.83 -0.01 -26.34
CA LEU A 691 32.60 1.21 -26.16
C LEU A 691 33.91 1.11 -26.96
N LYS A 692 34.13 2.08 -27.86
CA LYS A 692 35.39 2.28 -28.58
C LYS A 692 36.40 2.96 -27.65
N GLU A 693 37.55 2.32 -27.42
CA GLU A 693 38.78 3.02 -27.04
C GLU A 693 39.94 2.52 -27.91
N GLY A 694 40.75 3.47 -28.39
CA GLY A 694 41.88 3.27 -29.29
C GLY A 694 43.16 2.76 -28.58
N PRO A 695 44.22 2.46 -29.35
CA PRO A 695 45.29 1.57 -28.89
C PRO A 695 46.57 2.30 -28.43
N MET A 696 47.41 1.49 -27.78
CA MET A 696 48.85 1.66 -27.50
C MET A 696 49.18 2.44 -26.21
N THR A 697 50.11 2.00 -25.35
CA THR A 697 51.40 1.32 -25.61
C THR A 697 51.81 0.34 -24.50
N ARG A 698 52.61 -0.64 -24.93
CA ARG A 698 53.37 -1.66 -24.18
C ARG A 698 54.46 -1.05 -23.30
N ASP A 699 54.75 -1.72 -22.17
CA ASP A 699 56.06 -2.29 -21.76
C ASP A 699 55.91 -2.76 -20.29
N ALA A 700 55.78 -4.06 -20.01
CA ALA A 700 56.79 -5.14 -20.00
C ALA A 700 57.45 -5.34 -18.61
N VAL A 701 57.56 -6.64 -18.27
CA VAL A 701 58.58 -7.29 -17.41
C VAL A 701 58.14 -7.80 -16.02
N LEU A 702 57.90 -9.13 -15.99
CA LEU A 702 58.29 -10.19 -15.02
C LEU A 702 57.75 -10.08 -13.57
N GLU A 703 57.30 -11.14 -12.89
CA GLU A 703 57.85 -12.49 -12.77
C GLU A 703 56.77 -13.45 -12.19
N GLU A 704 56.70 -14.68 -12.73
CA GLU A 704 56.55 -16.01 -12.09
C GLU A 704 55.95 -16.13 -10.65
N LYS A 705 55.21 -17.18 -10.25
CA LYS A 705 54.81 -18.49 -10.78
C LYS A 705 53.85 -19.11 -9.73
N GLU A 706 52.88 -19.90 -10.21
CA GLU A 706 52.44 -21.23 -9.70
C GLU A 706 52.12 -21.43 -8.20
N THR A 707 51.13 -22.21 -7.75
CA THR A 707 50.10 -23.09 -8.33
C THR A 707 49.21 -23.53 -7.16
N ALA A 708 47.92 -23.79 -7.41
CA ALA A 708 47.15 -24.87 -6.75
C ALA A 708 45.85 -25.09 -7.53
N PRO A 709 45.65 -26.26 -8.16
CA PRO A 709 44.40 -26.60 -8.83
C PRO A 709 43.68 -27.79 -8.14
N VAL A 710 42.57 -28.18 -8.80
CA VAL A 710 41.93 -29.50 -8.80
C VAL A 710 40.79 -29.66 -7.79
N ALA A 711 39.65 -30.30 -8.09
CA ALA A 711 38.84 -30.54 -9.29
C ALA A 711 37.59 -31.30 -8.78
N SER A 712 36.52 -31.22 -9.56
CA SER A 712 35.39 -32.16 -9.70
C SER A 712 35.89 -33.64 -9.88
N PRO A 713 35.06 -34.73 -9.97
CA PRO A 713 33.79 -34.76 -10.71
C PRO A 713 32.69 -35.82 -10.39
N LEU A 714 31.52 -35.54 -10.99
CA LEU A 714 30.59 -36.38 -11.77
C LEU A 714 29.92 -37.67 -11.23
N GLU A 715 28.58 -37.61 -11.27
CA GLU A 715 27.56 -38.50 -11.85
C GLU A 715 27.86 -39.98 -12.19
N GLY A 716 26.88 -40.85 -11.88
CA GLY A 716 26.78 -42.21 -12.42
C GLY A 716 25.51 -42.94 -11.96
N GLU A 717 24.76 -43.46 -12.92
CA GLU A 717 23.38 -43.98 -12.91
C GLU A 717 23.07 -45.28 -12.13
N ALA A 718 21.78 -45.38 -11.76
CA ALA A 718 20.84 -46.51 -11.90
C ALA A 718 20.95 -47.85 -11.15
N LYS A 719 19.73 -48.30 -10.78
CA LYS A 719 19.17 -49.67 -10.63
C LYS A 719 19.06 -50.36 -9.26
N GLU A 720 17.77 -50.64 -8.96
CA GLU A 720 17.16 -51.89 -8.47
C GLU A 720 17.39 -52.41 -7.03
N ASP A 721 16.26 -52.93 -6.52
CA ASP A 721 16.05 -53.87 -5.40
C ASP A 721 16.12 -53.40 -3.93
N GLY A 722 14.97 -53.51 -3.25
CA GLY A 722 14.89 -53.67 -1.78
C GLY A 722 15.19 -55.13 -1.38
N PRO A 723 14.66 -55.64 -0.25
CA PRO A 723 14.38 -55.02 1.04
C PRO A 723 15.05 -55.83 2.20
N LEU A 724 14.64 -55.56 3.46
CA LEU A 724 14.58 -56.48 4.61
C LEU A 724 15.73 -56.55 5.64
N THR A 725 15.30 -56.38 6.90
CA THR A 725 15.66 -57.12 8.14
C THR A 725 17.09 -56.95 8.66
N GLY A 726 17.34 -56.36 9.85
CA GLY A 726 17.10 -56.94 11.18
C GLY A 726 18.15 -58.04 11.50
N PRO A 727 18.40 -58.49 12.76
CA PRO A 727 17.90 -58.05 14.06
C PRO A 727 18.97 -58.14 15.20
N LEU A 728 18.52 -58.11 16.47
CA LEU A 728 19.20 -58.67 17.67
C LEU A 728 20.45 -57.87 18.15
N GLU A 729 20.79 -57.71 19.43
CA GLU A 729 20.47 -58.45 20.65
C GLU A 729 21.03 -57.67 21.87
N THR A 730 20.42 -57.95 23.03
CA THR A 730 21.00 -58.08 24.38
C THR A 730 21.56 -56.88 25.18
N GLU A 731 20.92 -56.65 26.34
CA GLU A 731 21.53 -56.10 27.56
C GLU A 731 22.65 -57.02 28.10
N PRO A 732 23.46 -56.57 29.07
CA PRO A 732 23.07 -56.75 30.48
C PRO A 732 23.46 -55.57 31.41
N GLY A 733 22.66 -55.40 32.48
CA GLY A 733 22.82 -54.36 33.49
C GLY A 733 23.87 -54.61 34.58
N LEU A 734 23.85 -53.75 35.61
CA LEU A 734 24.43 -53.96 36.95
C LEU A 734 23.81 -52.96 37.96
N THR A 735 23.04 -53.50 38.92
CA THR A 735 23.01 -53.26 40.39
C THR A 735 23.42 -51.86 40.92
N GLY A 736 22.69 -51.12 41.76
CA GLY A 736 21.83 -51.49 42.89
C GLY A 736 22.57 -51.33 44.23
N ASN A 737 22.34 -50.24 44.98
CA ASN A 737 22.30 -50.26 46.46
C ASN A 737 21.85 -48.93 47.10
N GLU A 738 20.88 -49.04 48.00
CA GLU A 738 20.43 -48.05 48.97
C GLU A 738 21.40 -47.94 50.17
N ILE A 739 21.34 -46.84 50.92
CA ILE A 739 21.30 -46.77 52.41
C ILE A 739 21.01 -45.32 52.82
N ALA A 740 20.10 -45.16 53.79
CA ALA A 740 19.74 -43.92 54.46
C ALA A 740 20.74 -43.53 55.57
N ILE A 741 20.96 -42.23 55.79
CA ILE A 741 21.50 -41.67 57.04
C ILE A 741 20.73 -40.38 57.42
N GLU A 742 20.53 -40.27 58.72
CA GLU A 742 19.82 -39.33 59.58
C GLU A 742 20.10 -37.83 59.38
N GLY A 743 19.13 -36.99 59.83
CA GLY A 743 19.28 -35.54 59.99
C GLY A 743 20.19 -35.12 61.17
N PRO A 744 20.29 -33.82 61.52
CA PRO A 744 19.20 -33.22 62.30
C PRO A 744 18.86 -31.73 62.07
N GLN A 745 17.59 -31.42 62.41
CA GLN A 745 17.04 -30.28 63.17
C GLN A 745 17.01 -28.85 62.56
N ALA A 746 15.82 -28.28 62.26
CA ALA A 746 14.78 -27.67 63.14
C ALA A 746 14.98 -26.13 63.23
N SER A 747 14.00 -25.23 63.06
CA SER A 747 12.60 -25.25 63.47
C SER A 747 11.76 -24.23 62.66
N ALA A 748 10.52 -24.61 62.31
CA ALA A 748 9.38 -23.69 62.09
C ALA A 748 8.82 -23.24 63.48
N PRO A 749 7.88 -22.27 63.64
CA PRO A 749 6.46 -22.34 63.18
C PRO A 749 5.87 -20.94 62.75
N GLN A 750 4.64 -20.69 62.26
CA GLN A 750 3.38 -21.39 61.96
C GLN A 750 2.45 -20.39 61.17
N LEU A 751 1.69 -20.84 60.15
CA LEU A 751 0.21 -21.03 60.11
C LEU A 751 -0.63 -19.75 60.38
N THR A 752 -1.71 -19.35 59.68
CA THR A 752 -2.72 -20.02 58.83
C THR A 752 -3.67 -18.95 58.22
N HIS A 753 -4.34 -19.30 57.11
CA HIS A 753 -5.52 -18.66 56.45
C HIS A 753 -6.67 -18.25 57.43
N PRO A 754 -7.73 -17.45 57.06
CA PRO A 754 -8.42 -17.33 55.74
C PRO A 754 -9.06 -15.95 55.38
N ALA A 755 -9.77 -15.87 54.23
CA ALA A 755 -10.78 -14.84 53.87
C ALA A 755 -12.12 -15.07 54.65
N PRO A 756 -13.24 -14.27 54.56
CA PRO A 756 -13.64 -13.12 53.72
C PRO A 756 -14.35 -11.92 54.47
N ALA A 757 -14.97 -10.98 53.72
CA ALA A 757 -15.67 -9.69 54.06
C ALA A 757 -16.73 -9.71 55.23
N PRO A 758 -17.27 -8.58 55.83
CA PRO A 758 -18.04 -7.47 55.18
C PRO A 758 -18.14 -6.06 55.89
N ALA A 759 -18.80 -5.10 55.18
CA ALA A 759 -19.70 -3.99 55.57
C ALA A 759 -19.55 -3.03 56.81
N ALA A 760 -19.63 -1.72 56.49
CA ALA A 760 -20.51 -0.65 57.05
C ALA A 760 -20.20 0.19 58.33
N THR A 761 -20.49 1.50 58.18
CA THR A 761 -21.10 2.52 59.09
C THR A 761 -20.31 3.32 60.15
N SER A 762 -20.32 4.66 59.97
CA SER A 762 -20.84 5.77 60.84
C SER A 762 -19.91 7.01 60.76
N ALA A 763 -20.31 8.17 60.21
CA ALA A 763 -21.19 9.24 60.73
C ALA A 763 -20.64 9.96 61.99
N ARG A 764 -20.22 11.25 61.90
CA ARG A 764 -21.06 12.46 62.16
C ARG A 764 -20.24 13.77 62.25
N ALA A 765 -20.86 14.84 61.69
CA ALA A 765 -20.90 16.27 62.09
C ALA A 765 -19.59 17.11 62.18
N GLY A 766 -19.54 18.37 61.72
CA GLY A 766 -20.54 19.23 61.10
C GLY A 766 -20.04 20.69 60.93
N HIS A 767 -20.81 21.48 60.16
CA HIS A 767 -20.97 22.95 60.23
C HIS A 767 -19.77 23.81 59.77
N THR A 768 -19.86 24.91 59.02
CA THR A 768 -20.94 25.72 58.41
C THR A 768 -20.22 26.74 57.51
N ALA A 769 -20.79 27.09 56.35
CA ALA A 769 -20.42 28.29 55.58
C ALA A 769 -20.90 29.57 56.29
N PRO A 770 -20.53 30.78 55.81
CA PRO A 770 -21.48 31.47 54.94
C PRO A 770 -20.86 32.24 53.76
N ALA A 771 -21.78 32.72 52.91
CA ALA A 771 -21.64 33.34 51.60
C ALA A 771 -21.60 34.88 51.63
N GLU A 772 -21.70 35.48 50.42
CA GLU A 772 -21.96 36.90 50.06
C GLU A 772 -20.74 37.84 49.99
N ALA A 773 -20.62 38.84 49.09
CA ALA A 773 -21.32 39.22 47.86
C ALA A 773 -20.52 40.39 47.20
N LEU A 774 -20.70 40.57 45.88
CA LEU A 774 -20.83 41.86 45.15
C LEU A 774 -19.87 43.04 45.45
N LYS A 775 -19.02 43.45 44.48
CA LYS A 775 -19.21 44.66 43.61
C LYS A 775 -17.93 45.12 42.87
N ARG A 776 -18.23 45.71 41.71
CA ARG A 776 -17.42 46.43 40.71
C ARG A 776 -16.53 47.56 41.27
N ALA A 777 -15.37 47.79 40.65
CA ALA A 777 -15.00 49.04 39.95
C ALA A 777 -13.50 49.07 39.57
N SER A 778 -13.20 49.37 38.29
CA SER A 778 -11.92 49.83 37.73
C SER A 778 -11.66 51.31 38.10
N PRO A 779 -10.63 52.04 37.61
CA PRO A 779 -9.35 51.69 36.95
C PRO A 779 -8.13 52.39 37.63
N LEU A 780 -6.89 52.15 37.16
CA LEU A 780 -5.87 53.20 36.91
C LEU A 780 -4.57 52.58 36.37
N GLN A 781 -4.11 53.17 35.27
CA GLN A 781 -2.86 52.89 34.57
C GLN A 781 -1.63 53.23 35.44
N LYS A 782 -0.61 52.36 35.38
CA LYS A 782 0.79 52.77 35.38
C LYS A 782 1.57 51.84 34.44
N THR A 783 2.10 52.45 33.40
CA THR A 783 3.17 51.96 32.52
C THR A 783 4.45 51.78 33.33
N GLU A 784 5.06 50.60 33.26
CA GLU A 784 6.50 50.41 33.48
C GLU A 784 6.96 49.13 32.77
N GLU A 785 8.19 49.18 32.29
CA GLU A 785 8.78 48.44 31.16
C GLU A 785 8.98 46.93 31.39
N ALA A 786 8.90 46.18 30.29
CA ALA A 786 9.13 44.73 30.24
C ALA A 786 10.63 44.36 30.23
N PRO A 787 11.07 43.34 30.98
CA PRO A 787 12.37 42.69 30.77
C PRO A 787 12.26 41.58 29.69
N PRO A 788 13.36 41.26 28.98
CA PRO A 788 13.32 40.45 27.77
C PRO A 788 12.98 38.97 28.04
N GLU A 789 12.05 38.44 27.24
CA GLU A 789 11.64 37.03 27.24
C GLU A 789 12.79 36.09 26.83
N LYS A 790 12.95 35.02 27.60
CA LYS A 790 13.78 33.86 27.25
C LYS A 790 13.02 32.99 26.24
N PRO A 791 13.65 32.49 25.15
CA PRO A 791 12.95 31.69 24.17
C PRO A 791 12.49 30.34 24.76
N GLY A 792 11.21 30.05 24.53
CA GLY A 792 10.47 28.94 25.10
C GLY A 792 10.97 27.56 24.69
N LYS A 793 11.07 26.68 25.69
CA LYS A 793 11.37 25.26 25.56
C LYS A 793 10.12 24.47 25.12
N SER A 794 10.35 23.46 24.26
CA SER A 794 9.48 22.31 23.98
C SER A 794 8.18 22.53 23.15
N VAL A 795 8.34 22.84 21.86
CA VAL A 795 7.22 22.85 20.88
C VAL A 795 7.01 21.48 20.22
N GLY A 796 8.07 20.68 20.03
CA GLY A 796 8.01 19.43 19.24
C GLY A 796 7.13 18.31 19.80
N ARG A 797 7.13 18.08 21.12
CA ARG A 797 6.35 16.99 21.75
C ARG A 797 4.86 17.34 21.93
N ARG A 798 4.56 18.64 22.02
CA ARG A 798 3.18 19.13 22.06
C ARG A 798 2.54 19.01 20.69
N LEU A 799 3.23 19.36 19.60
CA LEU A 799 2.66 19.34 18.25
C LEU A 799 2.19 17.94 17.81
N THR A 800 2.97 16.87 18.04
CA THR A 800 2.54 15.50 17.64
C THR A 800 1.38 14.97 18.47
N VAL A 801 1.38 15.22 19.79
CA VAL A 801 0.28 14.82 20.68
C VAL A 801 -0.97 15.69 20.45
N TRP A 802 -0.77 16.95 20.10
CA TRP A 802 -1.83 17.94 19.83
C TRP A 802 -2.46 17.74 18.45
N ILE A 803 -1.70 17.36 17.41
CA ILE A 803 -2.22 16.91 16.11
C ILE A 803 -3.07 15.65 16.29
N ILE A 804 -2.61 14.68 17.09
CA ILE A 804 -3.40 13.46 17.38
C ILE A 804 -4.68 13.80 18.17
N LEU A 805 -4.60 14.71 19.16
CA LEU A 805 -5.77 15.18 19.91
C LEU A 805 -6.76 16.00 19.04
N MET A 806 -6.26 16.79 18.08
CA MET A 806 -7.07 17.57 17.15
C MET A 806 -7.72 16.71 16.06
N ILE A 807 -7.05 15.65 15.60
CA ILE A 807 -7.65 14.64 14.70
C ILE A 807 -8.78 13.89 15.42
N ILE A 808 -8.57 13.52 16.69
CA ILE A 808 -9.60 12.87 17.52
C ILE A 808 -10.76 13.85 17.82
N ALA A 809 -10.48 15.13 18.07
CA ALA A 809 -11.49 16.16 18.29
C ALA A 809 -12.26 16.52 16.99
N GLY A 810 -11.59 16.53 15.83
CA GLY A 810 -12.21 16.76 14.52
C GLY A 810 -13.18 15.64 14.11
N LEU A 811 -12.86 14.38 14.44
CA LEU A 811 -13.79 13.24 14.29
C LEU A 811 -15.03 13.36 15.20
N ALA A 812 -14.89 13.99 16.37
CA ALA A 812 -16.01 14.28 17.28
C ALA A 812 -16.86 15.48 16.85
N ILE A 813 -16.28 16.45 16.13
CA ILE A 813 -16.99 17.63 15.61
C ILE A 813 -17.70 17.30 14.28
N GLY A 814 -17.10 16.47 13.41
CA GLY A 814 -17.76 15.99 12.18
C GLY A 814 -19.01 15.14 12.45
N SER A 815 -19.02 14.38 13.55
CA SER A 815 -20.19 13.64 14.02
C SER A 815 -21.24 14.53 14.69
N ALA A 816 -20.86 15.69 15.26
CA ALA A 816 -21.79 16.67 15.82
C ALA A 816 -22.43 17.58 14.75
N ILE A 817 -21.69 17.94 13.68
CA ILE A 817 -22.21 18.79 12.59
C ILE A 817 -23.21 18.02 11.70
N GLY A 818 -23.01 16.71 11.50
CA GLY A 818 -24.00 15.85 10.82
C GLY A 818 -25.32 15.68 11.58
N ILE A 819 -25.30 15.81 12.92
CA ILE A 819 -26.50 15.70 13.76
C ILE A 819 -27.23 17.04 13.90
N VAL A 820 -26.55 18.18 13.71
CA VAL A 820 -27.16 19.52 13.73
C VAL A 820 -27.79 19.89 12.38
N TRP A 821 -27.26 19.38 11.26
CA TRP A 821 -27.83 19.63 9.92
C TRP A 821 -29.12 18.83 9.66
N LEU A 822 -29.35 17.71 10.36
CA LEU A 822 -30.58 16.90 10.23
C LEU A 822 -31.75 17.37 11.10
N ARG A 823 -31.61 18.47 11.87
CA ARG A 823 -32.63 18.91 12.84
C ARG A 823 -33.11 20.36 12.67
N LYS A 824 -32.72 21.05 11.59
CA LYS A 824 -32.98 22.50 11.40
C LYS A 824 -33.83 22.89 10.18
N ASP A 825 -34.50 21.94 9.53
CA ASP A 825 -35.41 22.20 8.39
C ASP A 825 -36.91 22.22 8.75
N LYS A 826 -37.27 22.63 9.97
CA LYS A 826 -38.67 22.94 10.34
C LYS A 826 -38.77 24.20 11.21
N ALA A 827 -38.69 25.36 10.56
CA ALA A 827 -39.23 26.69 10.93
C ALA A 827 -38.56 27.69 9.96
N GLY A 828 -39.23 28.37 9.03
CA GLY A 828 -40.38 29.24 9.23
C GLY A 828 -39.87 30.70 9.33
N GLU A 829 -40.09 31.48 8.26
CA GLU A 829 -39.97 32.97 8.15
C GLU A 829 -38.54 33.54 8.04
N SER A 830 -38.21 34.57 7.24
CA SER A 830 -38.93 35.51 6.36
C SER A 830 -37.90 36.27 5.51
N VAL A 831 -38.18 36.48 4.22
CA VAL A 831 -37.37 37.29 3.27
C VAL A 831 -37.95 38.71 3.19
N PRO A 832 -37.15 39.79 3.10
CA PRO A 832 -37.58 41.05 2.53
C PRO A 832 -37.20 41.17 1.05
N GLN A 833 -38.19 41.59 0.26
CA GLN A 833 -38.19 41.87 -1.19
C GLN A 833 -37.31 43.06 -1.62
N VAL A 834 -37.24 43.24 -2.96
CA VAL A 834 -37.00 44.45 -3.81
C VAL A 834 -35.75 44.24 -4.69
N VAL A 835 -35.72 44.29 -6.04
CA VAL A 835 -36.65 44.73 -7.11
C VAL A 835 -36.28 44.08 -8.48
N ASP A 836 -37.29 43.98 -9.34
CA ASP A 836 -37.40 43.57 -10.76
C ASP A 836 -36.35 44.08 -11.77
N GLU A 837 -36.07 43.27 -12.82
CA GLU A 837 -36.40 43.62 -14.22
C GLU A 837 -36.25 42.41 -15.20
N ARG A 838 -37.38 42.02 -15.83
CA ARG A 838 -37.67 41.62 -17.25
C ARG A 838 -36.60 40.83 -18.05
N SER A 839 -36.85 39.83 -18.90
CA SER A 839 -38.01 39.24 -19.61
C SER A 839 -37.43 38.12 -20.49
N LEU A 840 -37.98 36.90 -20.58
CA LEU A 840 -38.81 36.41 -21.71
C LEU A 840 -39.04 34.89 -21.54
N ILE A 841 -40.29 34.46 -21.71
CA ILE A 841 -40.78 33.07 -21.79
C ILE A 841 -41.30 32.84 -23.24
N PRO A 842 -41.44 31.61 -23.74
CA PRO A 842 -42.77 30.95 -23.76
C PRO A 842 -42.74 29.44 -23.34
N GLN A 843 -43.57 28.97 -22.39
CA GLN A 843 -44.93 28.37 -22.53
C GLN A 843 -44.88 27.00 -23.25
N GLY A 844 -45.05 25.84 -22.58
CA GLY A 844 -46.29 25.23 -22.05
C GLY A 844 -46.66 23.98 -22.91
N PRO A 845 -47.53 23.01 -22.49
CA PRO A 845 -48.60 23.09 -21.49
C PRO A 845 -48.69 21.93 -20.46
N SER A 846 -49.61 22.11 -19.49
CA SER A 846 -50.04 21.28 -18.34
C SER A 846 -51.41 20.60 -18.65
N PRO A 847 -52.28 20.15 -17.69
CA PRO A 847 -52.17 19.40 -16.40
C PRO A 847 -53.28 18.29 -16.28
N ILE A 848 -53.51 17.72 -15.06
CA ILE A 848 -54.73 17.05 -14.45
C ILE A 848 -54.23 15.88 -13.55
N GLU A 849 -54.62 15.60 -12.28
CA GLU A 849 -55.65 16.05 -11.33
C GLU A 849 -55.24 15.65 -9.88
N ALA A 850 -55.92 16.23 -8.88
CA ALA A 850 -55.68 16.09 -7.45
C ALA A 850 -56.67 15.10 -6.75
N SER A 851 -56.29 14.53 -5.60
CA SER A 851 -57.25 14.11 -4.56
C SER A 851 -56.63 14.21 -3.16
N ALA A 852 -57.48 14.56 -2.19
CA ALA A 852 -57.19 15.10 -0.85
C ALA A 852 -57.35 14.02 0.28
N PRO A 853 -57.11 14.36 1.58
CA PRO A 853 -56.53 13.46 2.60
C PRO A 853 -57.54 12.77 3.55
N ILE A 854 -57.06 11.77 4.30
CA ILE A 854 -57.77 11.05 5.37
C ILE A 854 -57.30 11.54 6.76
N ASP A 855 -58.29 11.71 7.66
CA ASP A 855 -58.28 12.26 9.02
C ASP A 855 -57.74 11.27 10.09
N PRO A 856 -56.94 11.70 11.11
CA PRO A 856 -56.44 10.84 12.17
C PRO A 856 -57.14 11.08 13.52
N SER A 857 -57.98 10.14 13.98
CA SER A 857 -58.44 10.12 15.37
C SER A 857 -58.74 8.70 15.92
N ALA A 858 -57.77 8.19 16.71
CA ALA A 858 -57.85 7.26 17.87
C ALA A 858 -58.16 5.74 17.65
N PRO A 859 -57.83 4.84 18.63
CA PRO A 859 -56.59 4.67 19.42
C PRO A 859 -56.08 3.20 19.54
N LEU A 860 -54.79 3.06 19.91
CA LEU A 860 -54.07 1.99 20.66
C LEU A 860 -54.45 0.50 20.49
N ASP A 861 -53.50 -0.37 20.08
CA ASP A 861 -53.03 -1.45 20.96
C ASP A 861 -51.65 -2.02 20.57
N ALA A 862 -50.96 -2.54 21.58
CA ALA A 862 -49.58 -3.02 21.58
C ALA A 862 -49.46 -4.50 21.22
N SER A 863 -48.57 -4.83 20.27
CA SER A 863 -47.89 -6.13 20.26
C SER A 863 -46.77 -6.21 19.19
N VAL A 864 -45.53 -6.32 19.69
CA VAL A 864 -44.45 -7.18 19.16
C VAL A 864 -43.69 -6.68 17.89
N PRO A 865 -42.35 -6.90 17.85
CA PRO A 865 -41.38 -6.07 17.14
C PRO A 865 -40.93 -6.70 15.82
N LEU A 866 -40.42 -5.89 14.88
CA LEU A 866 -39.57 -6.19 13.70
C LEU A 866 -39.21 -4.78 13.13
N ARG A 867 -38.08 -4.49 12.48
CA ARG A 867 -37.02 -5.27 11.84
C ARG A 867 -35.84 -4.33 11.60
#